data_AF-A0A9E5RUE0-F1
#
_entry.id   AF-A0A9E5RUE0-F1
#
_cell.length_a   1.000
_cell.length_b   1.000
_cell.length_c   1.000
_cell.angle_alpha   90.00
_cell.angle_beta   90.00
_cell.angle_gamma   90.00
#
_symmetry.space_group_name_H-M   'P 1'
#
loop_
_entity.id
_entity.type
_entity.pdbx_description
1 polymer ?
#
loop_
_entity_poly.entity_id
_entity_poly.type
_entity_poly.pdbx_seq_one_letter_code
_entity_poly.pdbx_strand_id
1 'polypeptide(L)'
;MVTVDPQPLAPTWEESLQQLRSRLRPGQQRMADWQSGALAVSAVPGSGKSTGMAIASAILLAKRYRGIQSTELDDNSNSGQLVVVTFTRSAVANLKAKIRQYLRELSLTPTGFVVYTLHGLALNIATRYPDLSGLSLDRMTLVLPNQSNRLIRTCVEQWISANPQLYQCLLEGRQFDGEETERLRRQSVLRTEVLPELALTVIHEAKSSGLLPADLRQLSQEVISDADEVNYDVLAIAAGLYERYQLLLQNRGLIDYDDMILAALRVLENDSARQLWQQQVYAVFEDEAQDSSPLQTRLLEILASDPDATRPPNLVRVGDPNQAINSTFTPADPVFFRQFCETCEAQGRLAEMDQAGRSAAIIMDAANFMLDWVNRRYGKVNSGELGEGAIAPFKNPFRHQAIHPVEADDPQVDANPAAVGQGLEIVLPEDVFQTVDLISQRVAELFAQHPDGRMAVLVRENRQGRFVSDLLQNPEQHGLKVNLKELGIDVYDVGQRDRQSHIPAEILALMQFCDRPHSPDNLKTALKVLVDRKLIPTQDLNLLTSLPEQFLYPGPLDPLQPDPVLQAQRYCTGLLRARLELPQYQLIPFLALTLKYEQTELATADKLTEQIAQRIAANSALSPIDVLTEIVSSERFEPVEIGDSEERYTRKGQLTLITMHKAKGLDWDFVFIPFLHEQLIPGSLRVPPQAQFLGDFSLPEVARAQIRARVHEEYPLPGLTAAWERAEYLKIAEEFRLLYVAMTRAKRLLWMSAAQKAPFTWSKPDNLEDKTPCPVLTALSKKFPHKNVP
;
A
#
# COMPACT_ATOMS: atom_id res chain seq x y z
N MET A 1 69.42 8.29 2.76
CA MET A 1 68.50 7.18 2.43
C MET A 1 67.13 7.59 2.91
N VAL A 2 66.28 8.08 2.01
CA VAL A 2 64.87 8.34 2.32
C VAL A 2 64.14 7.06 1.91
N THR A 3 63.69 6.30 2.90
CA THR A 3 62.83 5.13 2.72
C THR A 3 61.47 5.65 2.26
N VAL A 4 61.19 5.47 0.96
CA VAL A 4 59.85 5.66 0.40
C VAL A 4 59.05 4.43 0.85
N ASP A 5 58.06 4.65 1.73
CA ASP A 5 57.08 3.62 2.05
C ASP A 5 56.39 3.18 0.76
N PRO A 6 56.31 1.86 0.47
CA PRO A 6 55.59 1.37 -0.69
C PRO A 6 54.11 1.73 -0.52
N GLN A 7 53.56 2.44 -1.51
CA GLN A 7 52.11 2.64 -1.61
C GLN A 7 51.41 1.26 -1.57
N PRO A 8 50.31 1.10 -0.81
CA PRO A 8 49.59 -0.17 -0.78
C PRO A 8 49.13 -0.52 -2.19
N LEU A 9 49.48 -1.75 -2.64
CA LEU A 9 49.00 -2.33 -3.90
C LEU A 9 47.45 -2.26 -3.91
N ALA A 10 46.88 -1.88 -5.05
CA ALA A 10 45.43 -1.91 -5.22
C ALA A 10 44.90 -3.33 -4.90
N PRO A 11 43.79 -3.44 -4.13
CA PRO A 11 43.28 -4.75 -3.69
C PRO A 11 42.97 -5.62 -4.90
N THR A 12 43.23 -6.92 -4.78
CA THR A 12 42.85 -7.86 -5.82
C THR A 12 41.31 -7.90 -5.97
N TRP A 13 40.84 -8.38 -7.11
CA TRP A 13 39.41 -8.54 -7.37
C TRP A 13 38.70 -9.42 -6.32
N GLU A 14 39.33 -10.52 -5.93
CA GLU A 14 38.82 -11.45 -4.92
C GLU A 14 38.80 -10.79 -3.54
N GLU A 15 39.84 -10.02 -3.20
CA GLU A 15 39.86 -9.19 -1.98
C GLU A 15 38.72 -8.16 -1.99
N SER A 16 38.45 -7.52 -3.13
CA SER A 16 37.37 -6.52 -3.25
C SER A 16 35.98 -7.15 -3.06
N LEU A 17 35.75 -8.35 -3.61
CA LEU A 17 34.53 -9.11 -3.37
C LEU A 17 34.41 -9.56 -1.92
N GLN A 18 35.51 -10.02 -1.32
CA GLN A 18 35.54 -10.45 0.07
C GLN A 18 35.33 -9.28 1.03
N GLN A 19 35.84 -8.09 0.70
CA GLN A 19 35.58 -6.84 1.43
C GLN A 19 34.11 -6.41 1.35
N LEU A 20 33.46 -6.55 0.19
CA LEU A 20 32.02 -6.29 0.11
C LEU A 20 31.21 -7.32 0.90
N ARG A 21 31.59 -8.60 0.81
CA ARG A 21 30.94 -9.69 1.55
C ARG A 21 31.12 -9.52 3.06
N SER A 22 32.27 -9.04 3.54
CA SER A 22 32.52 -8.86 4.98
C SER A 22 31.70 -7.73 5.61
N ARG A 23 31.14 -6.80 4.81
CA ARG A 23 30.18 -5.80 5.28
C ARG A 23 28.80 -6.39 5.61
N LEU A 24 28.53 -7.63 5.21
CA LEU A 24 27.26 -8.31 5.44
C LEU A 24 27.26 -9.05 6.78
N ARG A 25 26.14 -8.95 7.49
CA ARG A 25 25.87 -9.74 8.70
C ARG A 25 25.86 -11.24 8.38
N PRO A 26 26.14 -12.13 9.34
CA PRO A 26 26.15 -13.58 9.12
C PRO A 26 24.90 -14.10 8.38
N GLY A 27 23.70 -13.68 8.78
CA GLY A 27 22.44 -14.07 8.14
C GLY A 27 22.27 -13.56 6.69
N GLN A 28 22.94 -12.47 6.32
CA GLN A 28 22.90 -11.89 4.97
C GLN A 28 23.88 -12.58 4.00
N GLN A 29 24.97 -13.16 4.53
CA GLN A 29 26.05 -13.71 3.71
C GLN A 29 25.58 -14.87 2.83
N ARG A 30 24.62 -15.69 3.31
CA ARG A 30 24.07 -16.81 2.53
C ARG A 30 23.44 -16.36 1.20
N MET A 31 22.83 -15.18 1.18
CA MET A 31 22.28 -14.60 -0.05
C MET A 31 23.38 -14.10 -0.99
N ALA A 32 24.48 -13.56 -0.47
CA ALA A 32 25.65 -13.16 -1.27
C ALA A 32 26.48 -14.33 -1.80
N ASP A 33 26.44 -15.46 -1.08
CA ASP A 33 27.09 -16.70 -1.46
C ASP A 33 26.24 -17.56 -2.41
N TRP A 34 25.00 -17.14 -2.68
CA TRP A 34 24.10 -17.82 -3.59
C TRP A 34 24.70 -17.96 -5.00
N GLN A 35 24.47 -19.12 -5.62
CA GLN A 35 25.00 -19.45 -6.94
C GLN A 35 23.91 -19.89 -7.92
N SER A 36 22.95 -20.70 -7.47
CA SER A 36 21.83 -21.19 -8.29
C SER A 36 20.71 -21.79 -7.43
N GLY A 37 19.55 -22.01 -8.04
CA GLY A 37 18.38 -22.63 -7.43
C GLY A 37 17.57 -21.71 -6.52
N ALA A 38 16.48 -22.24 -5.97
CA ALA A 38 15.59 -21.48 -5.10
C ALA A 38 16.25 -21.16 -3.75
N LEU A 39 16.14 -19.92 -3.27
CA LEU A 39 16.59 -19.51 -1.94
C LEU A 39 15.51 -18.64 -1.27
N ALA A 40 15.10 -19.02 -0.07
CA ALA A 40 14.25 -18.19 0.77
C ALA A 40 15.12 -17.41 1.76
N VAL A 41 14.88 -16.10 1.87
CA VAL A 41 15.52 -15.24 2.88
C VAL A 41 14.43 -14.69 3.79
N SER A 42 14.28 -15.31 4.96
CA SER A 42 13.33 -14.86 5.97
C SER A 42 14.03 -13.88 6.91
N ALA A 43 13.51 -12.66 7.00
CA ALA A 43 14.26 -11.57 7.61
C ALA A 43 13.39 -10.71 8.52
N VAL A 44 13.90 -10.43 9.73
CA VAL A 44 13.20 -9.59 10.72
C VAL A 44 13.20 -8.10 10.33
N PRO A 45 12.41 -7.24 10.98
CA PRO A 45 12.46 -5.80 10.77
C PRO A 45 13.85 -5.22 11.11
N GLY A 46 14.40 -4.37 10.24
CA GLY A 46 15.70 -3.73 10.51
C GLY A 46 16.93 -4.61 10.29
N SER A 47 16.76 -5.83 9.75
CA SER A 47 17.88 -6.73 9.43
C SER A 47 18.69 -6.32 8.19
N GLY A 48 18.29 -5.26 7.47
CA GLY A 48 19.01 -4.76 6.30
C GLY A 48 18.76 -5.51 5.00
N LYS A 49 17.58 -6.15 4.84
CA LYS A 49 17.12 -6.89 3.64
C LYS A 49 17.57 -6.28 2.31
N SER A 50 17.13 -5.06 2.01
CA SER A 50 17.37 -4.41 0.71
C SER A 50 18.86 -4.07 0.49
N THR A 51 19.61 -3.75 1.54
CA THR A 51 21.07 -3.54 1.46
C THR A 51 21.78 -4.85 1.20
N GLY A 52 21.42 -5.91 1.93
CA GLY A 52 21.93 -7.25 1.70
C GLY A 52 21.67 -7.73 0.27
N MET A 53 20.45 -7.51 -0.23
CA MET A 53 20.06 -7.89 -1.59
C MET A 53 20.85 -7.12 -2.65
N ALA A 54 21.08 -5.82 -2.44
CA ALA A 54 21.86 -5.00 -3.37
C ALA A 54 23.34 -5.45 -3.44
N ILE A 55 23.96 -5.78 -2.30
CA ILE A 55 25.33 -6.31 -2.25
C ILE A 55 25.38 -7.71 -2.89
N ALA A 56 24.43 -8.59 -2.57
CA ALA A 56 24.35 -9.92 -3.16
C ALA A 56 24.20 -9.86 -4.68
N SER A 57 23.37 -8.95 -5.19
CA SER A 57 23.21 -8.69 -6.63
C SER A 57 24.52 -8.24 -7.27
N ALA A 58 25.24 -7.31 -6.63
CA ALA A 58 26.53 -6.82 -7.13
C ALA A 58 27.59 -7.94 -7.16
N ILE A 59 27.70 -8.74 -6.09
CA ILE A 59 28.62 -9.89 -6.02
C ILE A 59 28.29 -10.93 -7.09
N LEU A 60 27.01 -11.22 -7.32
CA LEU A 60 26.57 -12.16 -8.34
C LEU A 60 26.97 -11.69 -9.74
N LEU A 61 26.61 -10.45 -10.10
CA LEU A 61 26.96 -9.85 -11.39
C LEU A 61 28.47 -9.82 -11.60
N ALA A 62 29.21 -9.48 -10.55
CA ALA A 62 30.65 -9.45 -10.54
C ALA A 62 31.28 -10.82 -10.85
N LYS A 63 30.83 -11.89 -10.17
CA LYS A 63 31.27 -13.26 -10.46
C LYS A 63 30.95 -13.65 -11.92
N ARG A 64 29.83 -13.19 -12.46
CA ARG A 64 29.42 -13.46 -13.85
C ARG A 64 30.31 -12.76 -14.88
N TYR A 65 30.65 -11.48 -14.70
CA TYR A 65 31.55 -10.76 -15.61
C TYR A 65 32.87 -11.50 -15.82
N ARG A 66 33.44 -12.09 -14.75
CA ARG A 66 34.69 -12.86 -14.84
C ARG A 66 34.50 -14.23 -15.47
N GLY A 67 33.43 -14.95 -15.13
CA GLY A 67 33.12 -16.25 -15.73
C GLY A 67 33.02 -16.18 -17.26
N ILE A 68 32.47 -15.08 -17.78
CA ILE A 68 32.37 -14.77 -19.22
C ILE A 68 33.75 -14.46 -19.84
N GLN A 69 34.71 -13.90 -19.08
CA GLN A 69 36.06 -13.61 -19.57
C GLN A 69 37.03 -14.81 -19.47
N SER A 70 36.74 -15.79 -18.62
CA SER A 70 37.64 -16.93 -18.34
C SER A 70 37.33 -18.21 -19.12
N THR A 71 36.21 -18.28 -19.84
CA THR A 71 35.84 -19.45 -20.64
C THR A 71 36.04 -19.18 -22.13
N GLU A 72 37.12 -19.73 -22.71
CA GLU A 72 37.16 -20.02 -24.14
C GLU A 72 36.14 -21.14 -24.41
N LEU A 73 35.10 -20.83 -25.19
CA LEU A 73 34.25 -21.79 -25.92
C LEU A 73 33.50 -22.84 -25.07
N ASP A 74 32.61 -22.39 -24.18
CA ASP A 74 31.45 -23.21 -23.78
C ASP A 74 30.15 -22.48 -24.17
N ASP A 75 29.53 -22.97 -25.25
CA ASP A 75 28.41 -22.38 -26.01
C ASP A 75 27.05 -22.36 -25.25
N ASN A 76 27.04 -22.48 -23.92
CA ASN A 76 25.79 -22.54 -23.15
C ASN A 76 25.80 -21.77 -21.82
N SER A 77 26.73 -20.82 -21.65
CA SER A 77 26.74 -19.92 -20.49
C SER A 77 25.69 -18.80 -20.66
N ASN A 78 24.44 -19.12 -20.31
CA ASN A 78 23.26 -18.25 -20.37
C ASN A 78 23.57 -16.78 -20.02
N SER A 79 23.69 -15.89 -21.02
CA SER A 79 24.07 -14.46 -20.89
C SER A 79 22.99 -13.58 -20.25
N GLY A 80 21.94 -14.20 -19.69
CA GLY A 80 20.81 -13.53 -19.07
C GLY A 80 21.18 -12.52 -17.99
N GLN A 81 20.34 -11.50 -17.89
CA GLN A 81 20.40 -10.44 -16.89
C GLN A 81 19.78 -10.89 -15.56
N LEU A 82 20.21 -10.27 -14.47
CA LEU A 82 19.55 -10.35 -13.18
C LEU A 82 18.28 -9.49 -13.18
N VAL A 83 17.14 -10.09 -12.89
CA VAL A 83 15.87 -9.37 -12.72
C VAL A 83 15.58 -9.20 -11.25
N VAL A 84 15.56 -7.95 -10.77
CA VAL A 84 15.16 -7.62 -9.40
C VAL A 84 13.75 -7.05 -9.43
N VAL A 85 12.87 -7.58 -8.60
CA VAL A 85 11.48 -7.13 -8.46
C VAL A 85 11.17 -6.70 -7.04
N THR A 86 10.31 -5.69 -6.91
CA THR A 86 9.83 -5.18 -5.62
C THR A 86 8.39 -4.65 -5.77
N PHE A 87 7.77 -4.27 -4.66
CA PHE A 87 6.37 -3.84 -4.64
C PHE A 87 6.19 -2.36 -5.07
N THR A 88 7.07 -1.45 -4.62
CA THR A 88 6.90 0.00 -4.81
C THR A 88 7.89 0.61 -5.79
N ARG A 89 7.51 1.73 -6.42
CA ARG A 89 8.41 2.49 -7.32
C ARG A 89 9.58 3.14 -6.58
N SER A 90 9.39 3.57 -5.33
CA SER A 90 10.47 4.10 -4.49
C SER A 90 11.53 3.03 -4.20
N ALA A 91 11.10 1.81 -3.86
CA ALA A 91 12.00 0.68 -3.65
C ALA A 91 12.80 0.33 -4.93
N VAL A 92 12.17 0.40 -6.11
CA VAL A 92 12.87 0.22 -7.40
C VAL A 92 14.00 1.24 -7.55
N ALA A 93 13.72 2.52 -7.32
CA ALA A 93 14.72 3.58 -7.44
C ALA A 93 15.88 3.38 -6.44
N ASN A 94 15.55 3.05 -5.19
CA ASN A 94 16.53 2.83 -4.11
C ASN A 94 17.44 1.62 -4.39
N LEU A 95 16.87 0.45 -4.69
CA LEU A 95 17.62 -0.77 -5.02
C LEU A 95 18.51 -0.57 -6.25
N LYS A 96 17.96 0.04 -7.30
CA LYS A 96 18.71 0.34 -8.53
C LYS A 96 19.90 1.27 -8.26
N ALA A 97 19.72 2.29 -7.42
CA ALA A 97 20.81 3.19 -7.04
C ALA A 97 21.92 2.45 -6.25
N LYS A 98 21.54 1.65 -5.25
CA LYS A 98 22.48 0.86 -4.42
C LYS A 98 23.27 -0.15 -5.24
N ILE A 99 22.62 -0.93 -6.10
CA ILE A 99 23.31 -1.91 -6.97
C ILE A 99 24.33 -1.20 -7.87
N ARG A 100 23.96 -0.05 -8.48
CA ARG A 100 24.90 0.73 -9.30
C ARG A 100 26.09 1.24 -8.50
N GLN A 101 25.86 1.67 -7.26
CA GLN A 101 26.93 2.13 -6.38
C GLN A 101 27.93 0.99 -6.12
N TYR A 102 27.48 -0.18 -5.69
CA TYR A 102 28.36 -1.30 -5.39
C TYR A 102 29.10 -1.84 -6.62
N LEU A 103 28.45 -1.85 -7.80
CA LEU A 103 29.14 -2.19 -9.05
C LEU A 103 30.25 -1.19 -9.40
N ARG A 104 30.05 0.10 -9.14
CA ARG A 104 31.09 1.13 -9.32
C ARG A 104 32.24 0.97 -8.31
N GLU A 105 31.93 0.61 -7.06
CA GLU A 105 32.95 0.29 -6.04
C GLU A 105 33.83 -0.90 -6.50
N LEU A 106 33.25 -1.86 -7.22
CA LEU A 106 33.97 -2.97 -7.86
C LEU A 106 34.63 -2.60 -9.20
N SER A 107 34.63 -1.33 -9.61
CA SER A 107 35.14 -0.88 -10.91
C SER A 107 34.47 -1.56 -12.12
N LEU A 108 33.21 -1.98 -11.97
CA LEU A 108 32.42 -2.58 -13.05
C LEU A 108 31.46 -1.59 -13.69
N THR A 109 31.16 -1.83 -14.97
CA THR A 109 30.07 -1.12 -15.63
C THR A 109 28.72 -1.55 -15.03
N PRO A 110 27.80 -0.61 -14.75
CA PRO A 110 26.51 -0.93 -14.14
C PRO A 110 25.49 -1.50 -15.15
N THR A 111 25.84 -2.62 -15.80
CA THR A 111 25.01 -3.35 -16.76
C THR A 111 24.71 -4.77 -16.25
N GLY A 112 23.91 -5.54 -17.00
CA GLY A 112 23.58 -6.93 -16.64
C GLY A 112 22.44 -7.12 -15.63
N PHE A 113 21.73 -6.05 -15.24
CA PHE A 113 20.56 -6.16 -14.37
C PHE A 113 19.47 -5.14 -14.69
N VAL A 114 18.24 -5.49 -14.30
CA VAL A 114 17.06 -4.63 -14.36
C VAL A 114 16.33 -4.67 -13.02
N VAL A 115 15.67 -3.57 -12.67
CA VAL A 115 14.86 -3.46 -11.45
C VAL A 115 13.48 -2.96 -11.84
N TYR A 116 12.44 -3.71 -11.48
CA TYR A 116 11.05 -3.40 -11.81
C TYR A 116 10.14 -3.51 -10.58
N THR A 117 9.01 -2.81 -10.62
CA THR A 117 7.84 -3.27 -9.84
C THR A 117 7.24 -4.51 -10.51
N LEU A 118 6.57 -5.39 -9.78
CA LEU A 118 5.90 -6.57 -10.37
C LEU A 118 4.99 -6.23 -11.56
N HIS A 119 4.10 -5.26 -11.41
CA HIS A 119 3.23 -4.79 -12.50
C HIS A 119 4.02 -4.19 -13.67
N GLY A 120 5.12 -3.50 -13.39
CA GLY A 120 6.02 -2.93 -14.40
C GLY A 120 6.74 -4.00 -15.23
N LEU A 121 7.18 -5.08 -14.59
CA LEU A 121 7.74 -6.25 -15.28
C LEU A 121 6.69 -6.91 -16.17
N ALA A 122 5.49 -7.16 -15.63
CA ALA A 122 4.39 -7.77 -16.37
C ALA A 122 4.00 -6.93 -17.59
N LEU A 123 3.89 -5.60 -17.43
CA LEU A 123 3.63 -4.69 -18.54
C LEU A 123 4.73 -4.76 -19.60
N ASN A 124 6.00 -4.79 -19.18
CA ASN A 124 7.11 -4.90 -20.13
C ASN A 124 7.01 -6.19 -20.95
N ILE A 125 6.67 -7.32 -20.33
CA ILE A 125 6.45 -8.60 -21.02
C ILE A 125 5.27 -8.52 -21.99
N ALA A 126 4.13 -8.03 -21.52
CA ALA A 126 2.90 -7.97 -22.30
C ALA A 126 3.02 -7.06 -23.55
N THR A 127 3.66 -5.90 -23.39
CA THR A 127 3.82 -4.89 -24.47
C THR A 127 4.84 -5.28 -25.54
N ARG A 128 5.78 -6.19 -25.25
CA ARG A 128 6.70 -6.71 -26.27
C ARG A 128 6.02 -7.68 -27.24
N TYR A 129 4.90 -8.28 -26.84
CA TYR A 129 4.13 -9.22 -27.66
C TYR A 129 2.63 -8.86 -27.63
N PRO A 130 2.20 -7.73 -28.22
CA PRO A 130 0.80 -7.28 -28.18
C PRO A 130 -0.20 -8.32 -28.69
N ASP A 131 0.18 -9.07 -29.73
CA ASP A 131 -0.68 -10.10 -30.34
C ASP A 131 -0.92 -11.29 -29.40
N LEU A 132 0.08 -11.68 -28.61
CA LEU A 132 -0.02 -12.78 -27.65
C LEU A 132 -0.66 -12.33 -26.33
N SER A 133 -0.33 -11.13 -25.87
CA SER A 133 -0.82 -10.59 -24.61
C SER A 133 -2.28 -10.17 -24.69
N GLY A 134 -2.76 -9.84 -25.89
CA GLY A 134 -4.06 -9.20 -26.10
C GLY A 134 -4.10 -7.77 -25.55
N LEU A 135 -2.95 -7.19 -25.19
CA LEU A 135 -2.84 -5.82 -24.70
C LEU A 135 -2.23 -4.90 -25.76
N SER A 136 -2.99 -3.88 -26.12
CA SER A 136 -2.56 -2.80 -27.02
C SER A 136 -2.69 -1.47 -26.27
N LEU A 137 -1.56 -0.89 -25.86
CA LEU A 137 -1.53 0.36 -25.07
C LEU A 137 -2.12 1.57 -25.81
N ASP A 138 -2.21 1.49 -27.13
CA ASP A 138 -2.84 2.43 -28.04
C ASP A 138 -4.38 2.35 -28.02
N ARG A 139 -4.96 1.27 -27.49
CA ARG A 139 -6.42 1.02 -27.49
C ARG A 139 -7.01 0.77 -26.10
N MET A 140 -6.16 0.49 -25.11
CA MET A 140 -6.59 0.06 -23.79
C MET A 140 -6.23 1.07 -22.70
N THR A 141 -7.18 1.33 -21.79
CA THR A 141 -6.98 2.24 -20.65
C THR A 141 -6.93 1.48 -19.34
N LEU A 142 -5.89 1.74 -18.54
CA LEU A 142 -5.76 1.20 -17.19
C LEU A 142 -6.78 1.86 -16.23
N VAL A 143 -7.57 1.05 -15.55
CA VAL A 143 -8.55 1.48 -14.54
C VAL A 143 -8.23 0.89 -13.17
N LEU A 144 -8.57 1.66 -12.14
CA LEU A 144 -8.54 1.26 -10.73
C LEU A 144 -9.98 1.27 -10.21
N PRO A 145 -10.70 0.14 -10.25
CA PRO A 145 -12.06 0.08 -9.76
C PRO A 145 -12.11 0.33 -8.25
N ASN A 146 -13.23 0.88 -7.79
CA ASN A 146 -13.59 0.94 -6.38
C ASN A 146 -15.09 0.63 -6.26
N GLN A 147 -15.59 0.44 -5.03
CA GLN A 147 -17.01 0.10 -4.81
C GLN A 147 -17.98 1.15 -5.40
N SER A 148 -17.57 2.43 -5.45
CA SER A 148 -18.35 3.52 -6.01
C SER A 148 -18.20 3.69 -7.53
N ASN A 149 -17.33 2.89 -8.16
CA ASN A 149 -17.03 3.02 -9.58
C ASN A 149 -18.28 2.64 -10.40
N ARG A 150 -18.64 3.51 -11.35
CA ARG A 150 -19.78 3.30 -12.26
C ARG A 150 -19.71 1.96 -12.98
N LEU A 151 -18.52 1.44 -13.25
CA LEU A 151 -18.30 0.14 -13.88
C LEU A 151 -18.77 -1.02 -13.01
N ILE A 152 -18.42 -1.03 -11.71
CA ILE A 152 -18.88 -2.05 -10.75
C ILE A 152 -20.41 -1.99 -10.60
N ARG A 153 -20.98 -0.79 -10.48
CA ARG A 153 -22.45 -0.64 -10.42
C ARG A 153 -23.13 -1.17 -11.68
N THR A 154 -22.60 -0.84 -12.86
CA THR A 154 -23.14 -1.35 -14.14
C THR A 154 -23.04 -2.88 -14.21
N CYS A 155 -21.94 -3.46 -13.73
CA CYS A 155 -21.74 -4.89 -13.66
C CYS A 155 -22.82 -5.57 -12.80
N VAL A 156 -23.04 -5.08 -11.58
CA VAL A 156 -24.07 -5.59 -10.66
C VAL A 156 -25.45 -5.54 -11.29
N GLU A 157 -25.81 -4.43 -11.94
CA GLU A 157 -27.11 -4.27 -12.61
C GLU A 157 -27.34 -5.28 -13.75
N GLN A 158 -26.31 -5.50 -14.57
CA GLN A 158 -26.36 -6.50 -15.64
C GLN A 158 -26.43 -7.92 -15.07
N TRP A 159 -25.74 -8.19 -13.95
CA TRP A 159 -25.80 -9.48 -13.28
C TRP A 159 -27.18 -9.77 -12.69
N ILE A 160 -27.79 -8.80 -11.99
CA ILE A 160 -29.14 -8.92 -11.43
C ILE A 160 -30.15 -9.25 -12.53
N SER A 161 -30.06 -8.54 -13.66
CA SER A 161 -30.96 -8.74 -14.80
C SER A 161 -30.80 -10.13 -15.44
N ALA A 162 -29.59 -10.68 -15.42
CA ALA A 162 -29.29 -11.98 -15.99
C ALA A 162 -29.55 -13.16 -15.03
N ASN A 163 -29.57 -12.93 -13.72
CA ASN A 163 -29.66 -13.97 -12.69
C ASN A 163 -30.80 -13.68 -11.70
N PRO A 164 -32.06 -13.60 -12.16
CA PRO A 164 -33.18 -13.21 -11.31
C PRO A 164 -33.44 -14.18 -10.15
N GLN A 165 -33.17 -15.48 -10.33
CA GLN A 165 -33.38 -16.50 -9.29
C GLN A 165 -32.38 -16.37 -8.14
N LEU A 166 -31.08 -16.25 -8.43
CA LEU A 166 -30.05 -16.03 -7.42
C LEU A 166 -30.25 -14.70 -6.69
N TYR A 167 -30.62 -13.64 -7.43
CA TYR A 167 -30.94 -12.36 -6.82
C TYR A 167 -32.17 -12.43 -5.90
N GLN A 168 -33.20 -13.17 -6.29
CA GLN A 168 -34.38 -13.39 -5.45
C GLN A 168 -34.04 -14.17 -4.17
N CYS A 169 -33.17 -15.19 -4.25
CA CYS A 169 -32.67 -15.90 -3.07
C CYS A 169 -31.93 -14.96 -2.09
N LEU A 170 -31.04 -14.11 -2.60
CA LEU A 170 -30.39 -13.09 -1.78
C LEU A 170 -31.38 -12.11 -1.15
N LEU A 171 -32.41 -11.71 -1.89
CA LEU A 171 -33.41 -10.76 -1.42
C LEU A 171 -34.26 -11.35 -0.28
N GLU A 172 -34.62 -12.63 -0.39
CA GLU A 172 -35.34 -13.38 0.63
C GLU A 172 -34.47 -13.61 1.87
N GLY A 173 -33.18 -13.90 1.70
CA GLY A 173 -32.24 -14.05 2.81
C GLY A 173 -32.71 -15.08 3.87
N ARG A 174 -32.31 -14.85 5.12
CA ARG A 174 -32.86 -15.55 6.29
C ARG A 174 -34.14 -14.84 6.74
N GLN A 175 -35.28 -15.54 6.63
CA GLN A 175 -36.59 -15.10 7.12
C GLN A 175 -37.08 -13.79 6.46
N PHE A 176 -38.10 -13.90 5.61
CA PHE A 176 -38.71 -12.78 4.91
C PHE A 176 -40.23 -12.83 5.03
N ASP A 177 -40.81 -11.77 5.59
CA ASP A 177 -42.25 -11.61 5.81
C ASP A 177 -42.98 -11.08 4.56
N GLY A 178 -42.24 -10.66 3.53
CA GLY A 178 -42.79 -10.17 2.27
C GLY A 178 -43.18 -8.70 2.29
N GLU A 179 -42.88 -7.94 3.35
CA GLU A 179 -43.23 -6.51 3.42
C GLU A 179 -42.52 -5.70 2.33
N GLU A 180 -43.26 -4.83 1.63
CA GLU A 180 -42.73 -4.07 0.49
C GLU A 180 -41.62 -3.09 0.90
N THR A 181 -41.74 -2.48 2.09
CA THR A 181 -40.73 -1.58 2.66
C THR A 181 -39.41 -2.29 2.91
N GLU A 182 -39.46 -3.48 3.53
CA GLU A 182 -38.30 -4.32 3.78
C GLU A 182 -37.70 -4.86 2.48
N ARG A 183 -38.55 -5.22 1.52
CA ARG A 183 -38.11 -5.60 0.17
C ARG A 183 -37.28 -4.49 -0.47
N LEU A 184 -37.77 -3.26 -0.49
CA LEU A 184 -37.07 -2.11 -1.07
C LEU A 184 -35.77 -1.80 -0.33
N ARG A 185 -35.75 -1.92 1.01
CA ARG A 185 -34.54 -1.77 1.82
C ARG A 185 -33.47 -2.78 1.42
N ARG A 186 -33.82 -4.07 1.40
CA ARG A 186 -32.89 -5.16 1.03
C ARG A 186 -32.39 -5.01 -0.40
N GLN A 187 -33.26 -4.62 -1.35
CA GLN A 187 -32.85 -4.31 -2.73
C GLN A 187 -31.80 -3.19 -2.77
N SER A 188 -32.01 -2.11 -2.02
CA SER A 188 -31.05 -1.01 -1.94
C SER A 188 -29.71 -1.53 -1.42
N VAL A 189 -29.70 -2.21 -0.26
CA VAL A 189 -28.48 -2.72 0.39
C VAL A 189 -27.70 -3.68 -0.53
N LEU A 190 -28.40 -4.62 -1.19
CA LEU A 190 -27.77 -5.55 -2.13
C LEU A 190 -27.08 -4.80 -3.29
N ARG A 191 -27.74 -3.78 -3.84
CA ARG A 191 -27.27 -3.05 -5.03
C ARG A 191 -26.18 -2.03 -4.73
N THR A 192 -26.19 -1.42 -3.54
CA THR A 192 -25.27 -0.33 -3.19
C THR A 192 -24.09 -0.76 -2.34
N GLU A 193 -24.21 -1.84 -1.58
CA GLU A 193 -23.21 -2.28 -0.60
C GLU A 193 -22.73 -3.70 -0.88
N VAL A 194 -23.61 -4.70 -0.75
CA VAL A 194 -23.22 -6.13 -0.73
C VAL A 194 -22.65 -6.62 -2.06
N LEU A 195 -23.40 -6.48 -3.17
CA LEU A 195 -22.96 -6.99 -4.48
C LEU A 195 -21.78 -6.20 -5.06
N PRO A 196 -21.69 -4.86 -4.94
CA PRO A 196 -20.51 -4.12 -5.34
C PRO A 196 -19.24 -4.53 -4.58
N GLU A 197 -19.34 -4.73 -3.26
CA GLU A 197 -18.21 -5.20 -2.45
C GLU A 197 -17.81 -6.63 -2.80
N LEU A 198 -18.79 -7.53 -2.96
CA LEU A 198 -18.57 -8.91 -3.39
C LEU A 198 -17.86 -8.95 -4.75
N ALA A 199 -18.35 -8.17 -5.72
CA ALA A 199 -17.74 -8.08 -7.04
C ALA A 199 -16.28 -7.61 -6.92
N LEU A 200 -16.01 -6.51 -6.23
CA LEU A 200 -14.66 -5.97 -6.12
C LEU A 200 -13.69 -6.96 -5.48
N THR A 201 -14.09 -7.56 -4.35
CA THR A 201 -13.24 -8.50 -3.60
C THR A 201 -12.98 -9.76 -4.42
N VAL A 202 -14.02 -10.38 -4.98
CA VAL A 202 -13.87 -11.68 -5.63
C VAL A 202 -13.23 -11.56 -7.00
N ILE A 203 -13.52 -10.52 -7.78
CA ILE A 203 -12.88 -10.32 -9.08
C ILE A 203 -11.37 -10.21 -8.90
N HIS A 204 -10.93 -9.39 -7.93
CA HIS A 204 -9.52 -9.20 -7.66
C HIS A 204 -8.86 -10.48 -7.15
N GLU A 205 -9.48 -11.16 -6.17
CA GLU A 205 -8.96 -12.41 -5.60
C GLU A 205 -8.90 -13.53 -6.64
N ALA A 206 -9.96 -13.73 -7.45
CA ALA A 206 -10.02 -14.75 -8.48
C ALA A 206 -9.01 -14.49 -9.60
N LYS A 207 -8.94 -13.25 -10.12
CA LYS A 207 -7.94 -12.87 -11.13
C LYS A 207 -6.53 -13.09 -10.63
N SER A 208 -6.18 -12.57 -9.46
CA SER A 208 -4.84 -12.73 -8.87
C SER A 208 -4.50 -14.17 -8.48
N SER A 209 -5.49 -15.06 -8.45
CA SER A 209 -5.31 -16.50 -8.26
C SER A 209 -5.28 -17.29 -9.59
N GLY A 210 -5.50 -16.62 -10.73
CA GLY A 210 -5.56 -17.28 -12.05
C GLY A 210 -6.85 -18.03 -12.33
N LEU A 211 -7.91 -17.80 -11.54
CA LEU A 211 -9.20 -18.43 -11.74
C LEU A 211 -10.04 -17.64 -12.75
N LEU A 212 -10.69 -18.37 -13.64
CA LEU A 212 -11.66 -17.86 -14.59
C LEU A 212 -13.09 -17.96 -14.03
N PRO A 213 -14.07 -17.24 -14.60
CA PRO A 213 -15.48 -17.38 -14.19
C PRO A 213 -15.99 -18.82 -14.27
N ALA A 214 -15.51 -19.61 -15.24
CA ALA A 214 -15.88 -21.02 -15.37
C ALA A 214 -15.34 -21.86 -14.20
N ASP A 215 -14.13 -21.58 -13.73
CA ASP A 215 -13.53 -22.27 -12.58
C ASP A 215 -14.35 -21.99 -11.32
N LEU A 216 -14.72 -20.72 -11.08
CA LEU A 216 -15.58 -20.36 -9.94
C LEU A 216 -16.93 -21.09 -9.96
N ARG A 217 -17.53 -21.29 -11.15
CA ARG A 217 -18.77 -22.09 -11.29
C ARG A 217 -18.56 -23.57 -10.97
N GLN A 218 -17.41 -24.13 -11.31
CA GLN A 218 -17.08 -25.50 -10.97
C GLN A 218 -16.88 -25.64 -9.45
N LEU A 219 -16.10 -24.73 -8.85
CA LEU A 219 -15.82 -24.72 -7.42
C LEU A 219 -17.09 -24.59 -6.58
N SER A 220 -18.09 -23.87 -7.10
CA SER A 220 -19.39 -23.73 -6.43
C SER A 220 -20.08 -25.08 -6.17
N GLN A 221 -19.80 -26.10 -6.98
CA GLN A 221 -20.32 -27.47 -6.82
C GLN A 221 -19.54 -28.30 -5.80
N GLU A 222 -18.33 -27.86 -5.42
CA GLU A 222 -17.41 -28.56 -4.52
C GLU A 222 -17.49 -28.02 -3.07
N VAL A 223 -18.27 -26.97 -2.84
CA VAL A 223 -18.52 -26.37 -1.52
C VAL A 223 -19.40 -27.29 -0.67
N ILE A 224 -18.98 -27.55 0.56
CA ILE A 224 -19.78 -28.28 1.54
C ILE A 224 -21.01 -27.45 1.90
N SER A 225 -22.20 -28.03 1.83
CA SER A 225 -23.42 -27.41 2.30
C SER A 225 -23.48 -27.42 3.83
N ASP A 226 -23.64 -26.26 4.45
CA ASP A 226 -23.97 -26.13 5.87
C ASP A 226 -25.43 -26.54 6.08
N ALA A 227 -25.71 -27.52 6.96
CA ALA A 227 -27.04 -28.12 7.10
C ALA A 227 -28.13 -27.14 7.60
N ASP A 228 -27.72 -26.10 8.32
CA ASP A 228 -28.61 -25.14 8.99
C ASP A 228 -28.64 -23.75 8.32
N GLU A 229 -27.91 -23.57 7.21
CA GLU A 229 -27.78 -22.27 6.53
C GLU A 229 -28.42 -22.24 5.14
N VAL A 230 -28.85 -21.04 4.73
CA VAL A 230 -29.34 -20.81 3.36
C VAL A 230 -28.16 -20.93 2.39
N ASN A 231 -28.26 -21.85 1.43
CA ASN A 231 -27.25 -21.96 0.38
C ASN A 231 -27.41 -20.83 -0.65
N TYR A 232 -26.66 -19.75 -0.46
CA TYR A 232 -26.62 -18.63 -1.41
C TYR A 232 -25.82 -18.89 -2.68
N ASP A 233 -25.05 -19.99 -2.74
CA ASP A 233 -24.14 -20.32 -3.84
C ASP A 233 -23.21 -19.13 -4.21
N VAL A 234 -22.44 -18.69 -3.20
CA VAL A 234 -21.65 -17.44 -3.25
C VAL A 234 -20.66 -17.44 -4.42
N LEU A 235 -20.03 -18.59 -4.71
CA LEU A 235 -19.09 -18.72 -5.83
C LEU A 235 -19.79 -18.65 -7.20
N ALA A 236 -21.03 -19.14 -7.34
CA ALA A 236 -21.79 -18.97 -8.58
C ALA A 236 -22.19 -17.51 -8.81
N ILE A 237 -22.62 -16.80 -7.75
CA ILE A 237 -22.88 -15.35 -7.81
C ILE A 237 -21.61 -14.60 -8.25
N ALA A 238 -20.50 -14.89 -7.58
CA ALA A 238 -19.20 -14.32 -7.89
C ALA A 238 -18.75 -14.57 -9.33
N ALA A 239 -18.93 -15.80 -9.83
CA ALA A 239 -18.62 -16.15 -11.22
C ALA A 239 -19.40 -15.29 -12.22
N GLY A 240 -20.70 -15.11 -11.98
CA GLY A 240 -21.54 -14.27 -12.84
C GLY A 240 -21.13 -12.80 -12.80
N LEU A 241 -20.81 -12.25 -11.62
CA LEU A 241 -20.32 -10.87 -11.48
C LEU A 241 -18.98 -10.69 -12.22
N TYR A 242 -18.07 -11.64 -12.06
CA TYR A 242 -16.78 -11.60 -12.71
C TYR A 242 -16.89 -11.68 -14.24
N GLU A 243 -17.74 -12.56 -14.77
CA GLU A 243 -18.01 -12.66 -16.21
C GLU A 243 -18.54 -11.34 -16.79
N ARG A 244 -19.51 -10.70 -16.12
CA ARG A 244 -20.06 -9.40 -16.55
C ARG A 244 -19.02 -8.29 -16.51
N TYR A 245 -18.18 -8.27 -15.47
CA TYR A 245 -17.11 -7.30 -15.33
C TYR A 245 -16.09 -7.42 -16.47
N GLN A 246 -15.63 -8.63 -16.80
CA GLN A 246 -14.67 -8.83 -17.90
C GLN A 246 -15.26 -8.43 -19.25
N LEU A 247 -16.53 -8.73 -19.52
CA LEU A 247 -17.20 -8.28 -20.73
C LEU A 247 -17.28 -6.74 -20.80
N LEU A 248 -17.54 -6.07 -19.67
CA LEU A 248 -17.56 -4.60 -19.61
C LEU A 248 -16.20 -3.98 -19.86
N LEU A 249 -15.12 -4.57 -19.33
CA LEU A 249 -13.76 -4.13 -19.60
C LEU A 249 -13.42 -4.27 -21.09
N GLN A 250 -13.66 -5.45 -21.67
CA GLN A 250 -13.39 -5.73 -23.08
C GLN A 250 -14.16 -4.80 -24.02
N ASN A 251 -15.47 -4.64 -23.81
CA ASN A 251 -16.32 -3.79 -24.67
C ASN A 251 -15.94 -2.31 -24.63
N ARG A 252 -15.26 -1.86 -23.57
CA ARG A 252 -14.86 -0.46 -23.38
C ARG A 252 -13.37 -0.23 -23.59
N GLY A 253 -12.60 -1.25 -23.98
CA GLY A 253 -11.15 -1.15 -24.09
C GLY A 253 -10.49 -0.76 -22.76
N LEU A 254 -10.92 -1.36 -21.66
CA LEU A 254 -10.38 -1.10 -20.33
C LEU A 254 -9.62 -2.33 -19.82
N ILE A 255 -8.61 -2.10 -18.98
CA ILE A 255 -7.85 -3.15 -18.29
C ILE A 255 -7.59 -2.74 -16.85
N ASP A 256 -7.47 -3.68 -15.93
CA ASP A 256 -7.01 -3.42 -14.56
C ASP A 256 -5.59 -3.98 -14.30
N TYR A 257 -5.09 -3.79 -13.08
CA TYR A 257 -3.75 -4.24 -12.70
C TYR A 257 -3.58 -5.76 -12.76
N ASP A 258 -4.63 -6.53 -12.46
CA ASP A 258 -4.56 -7.97 -12.57
C ASP A 258 -4.48 -8.42 -14.03
N ASP A 259 -5.21 -7.74 -14.93
CA ASP A 259 -5.15 -8.01 -16.37
C ASP A 259 -3.73 -7.82 -16.92
N MET A 260 -2.91 -6.92 -16.34
CA MET A 260 -1.50 -6.77 -16.71
C MET A 260 -0.68 -8.03 -16.39
N ILE A 261 -0.89 -8.63 -15.22
CA ILE A 261 -0.21 -9.87 -14.80
C ILE A 261 -0.69 -11.03 -15.68
N LEU A 262 -2.00 -11.17 -15.85
CA LEU A 262 -2.60 -12.20 -16.70
C LEU A 262 -2.11 -12.10 -18.15
N ALA A 263 -2.00 -10.89 -18.69
CA ALA A 263 -1.47 -10.66 -20.03
C ALA A 263 -0.01 -11.08 -20.18
N ALA A 264 0.82 -10.80 -19.18
CA ALA A 264 2.21 -11.26 -19.18
C ALA A 264 2.28 -12.81 -19.15
N LEU A 265 1.43 -13.45 -18.34
CA LEU A 265 1.34 -14.91 -18.29
C LEU A 265 0.88 -15.50 -19.62
N ARG A 266 -0.12 -14.91 -20.30
CA ARG A 266 -0.53 -15.32 -21.66
C ARG A 266 0.61 -15.28 -22.66
N VAL A 267 1.49 -14.28 -22.58
CA VAL A 267 2.70 -14.24 -23.42
C VAL A 267 3.62 -15.42 -23.10
N LEU A 268 3.80 -15.75 -21.83
CA LEU A 268 4.66 -16.84 -21.38
C LEU A 268 4.03 -18.24 -21.54
N GLU A 269 2.75 -18.35 -21.85
CA GLU A 269 2.13 -19.60 -22.29
C GLU A 269 2.64 -20.01 -23.68
N ASN A 270 3.02 -19.05 -24.51
CA ASN A 270 3.67 -19.33 -25.79
C ASN A 270 5.12 -19.78 -25.57
N ASP A 271 5.44 -21.00 -25.97
CA ASP A 271 6.77 -21.62 -25.75
C ASP A 271 7.91 -20.77 -26.30
N SER A 272 7.81 -20.26 -27.53
CA SER A 272 8.88 -19.47 -28.15
C SER A 272 9.13 -18.16 -27.40
N ALA A 273 8.07 -17.45 -27.02
CA ALA A 273 8.20 -16.23 -26.22
C ALA A 273 8.72 -16.51 -24.81
N ARG A 274 8.24 -17.57 -24.16
CA ARG A 274 8.70 -18.00 -22.84
C ARG A 274 10.20 -18.31 -22.85
N GLN A 275 10.65 -19.12 -23.80
CA GLN A 275 12.06 -19.51 -23.92
C GLN A 275 12.96 -18.31 -24.17
N LEU A 276 12.55 -17.35 -25.01
CA LEU A 276 13.30 -16.10 -25.21
C LEU A 276 13.47 -15.30 -23.92
N TRP A 277 12.42 -15.21 -23.10
CA TRP A 277 12.50 -14.56 -21.80
C TRP A 277 13.39 -15.33 -20.82
N GLN A 278 13.23 -16.65 -20.72
CA GLN A 278 14.04 -17.51 -19.84
C GLN A 278 15.53 -17.50 -20.23
N GLN A 279 15.85 -17.40 -21.53
CA GLN A 279 17.23 -17.21 -22.01
C GLN A 279 17.79 -15.81 -21.72
N GLN A 280 16.92 -14.80 -21.55
CA GLN A 280 17.34 -13.45 -21.17
C GLN A 280 17.41 -13.26 -19.66
N VAL A 281 16.84 -14.16 -18.86
CA VAL A 281 16.78 -14.04 -17.40
C VAL A 281 17.69 -15.09 -16.77
N TYR A 282 18.73 -14.64 -16.08
CA TYR A 282 19.61 -15.56 -15.37
C TYR A 282 19.06 -15.96 -14.01
N ALA A 283 18.53 -14.99 -13.28
CA ALA A 283 17.97 -15.16 -11.95
C ALA A 283 16.94 -14.07 -11.67
N VAL A 284 16.00 -14.38 -10.79
CA VAL A 284 14.98 -13.46 -10.30
C VAL A 284 15.15 -13.26 -8.81
N PHE A 285 15.33 -12.02 -8.37
CA PHE A 285 15.41 -11.63 -6.97
C PHE A 285 14.17 -10.82 -6.61
N GLU A 286 13.37 -11.31 -5.68
CA GLU A 286 12.15 -10.64 -5.20
C GLU A 286 12.36 -10.06 -3.80
N ASP A 287 12.12 -8.76 -3.65
CA ASP A 287 12.02 -8.08 -2.35
C ASP A 287 10.54 -7.95 -1.95
N GLU A 288 10.26 -7.92 -0.64
CA GLU A 288 8.91 -7.91 -0.05
C GLU A 288 8.02 -9.08 -0.50
N ALA A 289 8.60 -10.29 -0.62
CA ALA A 289 7.94 -11.48 -1.13
C ALA A 289 6.64 -11.88 -0.39
N GLN A 290 6.45 -11.40 0.84
CA GLN A 290 5.22 -11.62 1.61
C GLN A 290 4.00 -10.82 1.11
N ASP A 291 4.20 -9.82 0.24
CA ASP A 291 3.14 -8.99 -0.34
C ASP A 291 2.74 -9.44 -1.76
N SER A 292 3.32 -10.53 -2.27
CA SER A 292 3.05 -11.04 -3.62
C SER A 292 1.82 -11.95 -3.67
N SER A 293 1.06 -11.82 -4.76
CA SER A 293 -0.08 -12.70 -5.08
C SER A 293 0.37 -14.05 -5.68
N PRO A 294 -0.51 -15.06 -5.75
CA PRO A 294 -0.22 -16.34 -6.41
C PRO A 294 0.27 -16.17 -7.85
N LEU A 295 -0.43 -15.38 -8.67
CA LEU A 295 -0.05 -15.19 -10.07
C LEU A 295 1.26 -14.43 -10.26
N GLN A 296 1.54 -13.46 -9.39
CA GLN A 296 2.83 -12.77 -9.41
C GLN A 296 3.96 -13.76 -9.10
N THR A 297 3.76 -14.63 -8.09
CA THR A 297 4.72 -15.70 -7.77
C THR A 297 4.94 -16.62 -8.97
N ARG A 298 3.85 -17.09 -9.60
CA ARG A 298 3.90 -17.94 -10.82
C ARG A 298 4.66 -17.27 -11.97
N LEU A 299 4.42 -15.98 -12.19
CA LEU A 299 5.14 -15.19 -13.20
C LEU A 299 6.66 -15.22 -12.95
N LEU A 300 7.08 -15.00 -11.70
CA LEU A 300 8.50 -15.03 -11.33
C LEU A 300 9.12 -16.42 -11.46
N GLU A 301 8.39 -17.47 -11.07
CA GLU A 301 8.84 -18.86 -11.19
C GLU A 301 9.06 -19.26 -12.66
N ILE A 302 8.15 -18.88 -13.56
CA ILE A 302 8.32 -19.13 -15.00
C ILE A 302 9.57 -18.44 -15.52
N LEU A 303 9.79 -17.17 -15.17
CA LEU A 303 10.96 -16.40 -15.62
C LEU A 303 12.27 -16.91 -15.04
N ALA A 304 12.25 -17.42 -13.81
CA ALA A 304 13.42 -17.97 -13.13
C ALA A 304 13.76 -19.40 -13.57
N SER A 305 12.84 -20.08 -14.25
CA SER A 305 13.03 -21.45 -14.74
C SER A 305 13.82 -21.48 -16.04
N ASP A 306 14.56 -22.57 -16.24
CA ASP A 306 15.29 -22.84 -17.48
C ASP A 306 14.33 -23.28 -18.61
N PRO A 307 14.59 -22.96 -19.89
CA PRO A 307 13.76 -23.36 -21.03
C PRO A 307 13.38 -24.85 -21.08
N ASP A 308 14.32 -25.71 -20.73
CA ASP A 308 14.15 -27.16 -20.78
C ASP A 308 13.74 -27.77 -19.42
N ALA A 309 13.50 -26.91 -18.40
CA ALA A 309 13.19 -27.31 -17.02
C ALA A 309 14.18 -28.33 -16.41
N THR A 310 15.42 -28.38 -16.90
CA THR A 310 16.45 -29.33 -16.47
C THR A 310 17.09 -28.95 -15.13
N ARG A 311 16.95 -27.69 -14.73
CA ARG A 311 17.55 -27.10 -13.53
C ARG A 311 16.47 -26.49 -12.64
N PRO A 312 16.68 -26.48 -11.31
CA PRO A 312 15.77 -25.76 -10.41
C PRO A 312 15.75 -24.27 -10.77
N PRO A 313 14.61 -23.58 -10.56
CA PRO A 313 14.49 -22.16 -10.87
C PRO A 313 15.48 -21.33 -10.06
N ASN A 314 16.13 -20.38 -10.71
CA ASN A 314 17.04 -19.42 -10.09
C ASN A 314 16.25 -18.28 -9.44
N LEU A 315 15.53 -18.58 -8.36
CA LEU A 315 14.61 -17.68 -7.69
C LEU A 315 15.03 -17.41 -6.25
N VAL A 316 15.35 -16.15 -5.93
CA VAL A 316 15.63 -15.71 -4.57
C VAL A 316 14.47 -14.85 -4.08
N ARG A 317 13.79 -15.27 -3.01
CA ARG A 317 12.67 -14.50 -2.43
C ARG A 317 13.06 -14.02 -1.04
N VAL A 318 13.01 -12.70 -0.85
CA VAL A 318 13.39 -12.01 0.38
C VAL A 318 12.16 -11.32 0.96
N GLY A 319 11.91 -11.52 2.25
CA GLY A 319 10.74 -10.94 2.88
C GLY A 319 10.69 -11.16 4.39
N ASP A 320 9.65 -10.59 4.99
CA ASP A 320 9.33 -10.79 6.41
C ASP A 320 7.90 -11.32 6.52
N PRO A 321 7.70 -12.62 6.83
CA PRO A 321 6.36 -13.20 6.96
C PRO A 321 5.49 -12.50 8.01
N ASN A 322 6.13 -11.90 9.03
CA ASN A 322 5.47 -11.21 10.13
C ASN A 322 5.12 -9.74 9.78
N GLN A 323 5.48 -9.25 8.58
CA GLN A 323 5.09 -7.93 8.05
C GLN A 323 4.14 -8.00 6.83
N ALA A 324 3.47 -9.12 6.61
CA ALA A 324 2.40 -9.20 5.62
C ALA A 324 1.11 -8.62 6.19
N ILE A 325 0.85 -7.35 5.87
CA ILE A 325 -0.25 -6.55 6.45
C ILE A 325 -1.28 -6.10 5.41
N ASN A 326 -1.21 -6.64 4.19
CA ASN A 326 -2.04 -6.23 3.06
C ASN A 326 -3.12 -7.26 2.67
N SER A 327 -3.15 -8.43 3.32
CA SER A 327 -3.91 -9.61 2.89
C SER A 327 -5.44 -9.53 3.00
N THR A 328 -5.99 -8.61 3.79
CA THR A 328 -7.45 -8.42 3.89
C THR A 328 -7.99 -7.50 2.79
N PHE A 329 -7.16 -6.67 2.17
CA PHE A 329 -7.63 -5.71 1.14
C PHE A 329 -6.89 -5.83 -0.19
N THR A 330 -5.92 -6.75 -0.28
CA THR A 330 -5.32 -7.23 -1.53
C THR A 330 -5.37 -8.76 -1.60
N PRO A 331 -5.07 -9.35 -2.78
CA PRO A 331 -4.95 -10.80 -2.97
C PRO A 331 -3.60 -11.34 -2.52
N ALA A 332 -2.76 -10.51 -1.90
CA ALA A 332 -1.54 -10.98 -1.27
C ALA A 332 -1.91 -11.95 -0.14
N ASP A 333 -1.27 -13.10 -0.11
CA ASP A 333 -1.51 -14.09 0.93
C ASP A 333 -0.18 -14.41 1.65
N PRO A 334 -0.05 -14.11 2.95
CA PRO A 334 1.14 -14.44 3.73
C PRO A 334 1.48 -15.92 3.77
N VAL A 335 0.55 -16.79 3.39
CA VAL A 335 0.77 -18.22 3.29
C VAL A 335 1.86 -18.55 2.28
N PHE A 336 1.86 -17.97 1.08
CA PHE A 336 2.76 -18.41 0.01
C PHE A 336 4.23 -18.20 0.36
N PHE A 337 4.58 -17.05 0.94
CA PHE A 337 5.95 -16.81 1.34
C PHE A 337 6.37 -17.73 2.50
N ARG A 338 5.46 -18.04 3.44
CA ARG A 338 5.73 -19.02 4.50
C ARG A 338 5.96 -20.42 3.95
N GLN A 339 5.10 -20.91 3.06
CA GLN A 339 5.27 -22.21 2.38
C GLN A 339 6.58 -22.27 1.58
N PHE A 340 6.95 -21.17 0.92
CA PHE A 340 8.21 -21.08 0.21
C PHE A 340 9.40 -21.17 1.16
N CYS A 341 9.34 -20.50 2.33
CA CYS A 341 10.35 -20.66 3.38
C CYS A 341 10.45 -22.11 3.86
N GLU A 342 9.33 -22.77 4.17
CA GLU A 342 9.30 -24.17 4.64
C GLU A 342 9.85 -25.14 3.59
N THR A 343 9.47 -24.94 2.32
CA THR A 343 9.97 -25.75 1.18
C THR A 343 11.48 -25.57 1.03
N CYS A 344 11.98 -24.34 1.12
CA CYS A 344 13.41 -24.07 1.05
C CYS A 344 14.15 -24.61 2.27
N GLU A 345 13.55 -24.53 3.47
CA GLU A 345 14.11 -25.07 4.71
C GLU A 345 14.34 -26.58 4.61
N ALA A 346 13.34 -27.33 4.13
CA ALA A 346 13.44 -28.77 3.89
C ALA A 346 14.58 -29.15 2.92
N GLN A 347 14.99 -28.22 2.06
CA GLN A 347 16.09 -28.39 1.09
C GLN A 347 17.42 -27.80 1.57
N GLY A 348 17.50 -27.25 2.79
CA GLY A 348 18.68 -26.55 3.29
C GLY A 348 18.98 -25.24 2.54
N ARG A 349 17.96 -24.58 2.01
CA ARG A 349 18.03 -23.32 1.24
C ARG A 349 17.25 -22.17 1.87
N LEU A 350 17.02 -22.23 3.18
CA LEU A 350 16.54 -21.11 3.97
C LEU A 350 17.74 -20.32 4.54
N ALA A 351 17.73 -19.01 4.33
CA ALA A 351 18.59 -18.05 5.01
C ALA A 351 17.73 -17.27 6.02
N GLU A 352 18.18 -17.21 7.27
CA GLU A 352 17.52 -16.42 8.30
C GLU A 352 18.35 -15.17 8.60
N MET A 353 17.71 -14.02 8.54
CA MET A 353 18.27 -12.73 8.92
C MET A 353 17.55 -12.23 10.17
N ASP A 354 17.99 -12.72 11.32
CA ASP A 354 17.41 -12.49 12.64
C ASP A 354 18.07 -11.35 13.42
N GLN A 355 19.29 -10.94 13.03
CA GLN A 355 20.01 -9.82 13.65
C GLN A 355 19.59 -8.45 13.07
N ALA A 356 19.21 -7.53 13.95
CA ALA A 356 18.84 -6.16 13.62
C ALA A 356 19.50 -5.14 14.55
N GLY A 357 20.08 -4.09 13.96
CA GLY A 357 20.66 -2.96 14.68
C GLY A 357 19.74 -1.74 14.74
N ARG A 358 18.47 -1.83 14.33
CA ARG A 358 17.59 -0.66 14.14
C ARG A 358 17.10 -0.04 15.45
N SER A 359 16.78 -0.86 16.45
CA SER A 359 16.05 -0.44 17.65
C SER A 359 16.79 -0.78 18.93
N ALA A 360 16.45 -0.07 20.01
CA ALA A 360 16.88 -0.38 21.36
C ALA A 360 16.42 -1.78 21.78
N ALA A 361 17.22 -2.47 22.59
CA ALA A 361 16.96 -3.85 23.02
C ALA A 361 15.56 -4.03 23.63
N ILE A 362 15.12 -3.09 24.49
CA ILE A 362 13.80 -3.16 25.13
C ILE A 362 12.62 -3.13 24.14
N ILE A 363 12.77 -2.44 23.00
CA ILE A 363 11.74 -2.41 21.94
C ILE A 363 11.72 -3.74 21.20
N MET A 364 12.88 -4.33 20.94
CA MET A 364 13.01 -5.67 20.34
C MET A 364 12.40 -6.74 21.27
N ASP A 365 12.73 -6.69 22.55
CA ASP A 365 12.18 -7.60 23.57
C ASP A 365 10.66 -7.49 23.68
N ALA A 366 10.11 -6.28 23.62
CA ALA A 366 8.67 -6.05 23.63
C ALA A 366 7.98 -6.63 22.38
N ALA A 367 8.57 -6.44 21.20
CA ALA A 367 8.06 -7.01 19.95
C ALA A 367 8.13 -8.55 19.94
N ASN A 368 9.24 -9.13 20.38
CA ASN A 368 9.43 -10.58 20.53
C ASN A 368 8.43 -11.18 21.53
N PHE A 369 8.26 -10.55 22.69
CA PHE A 369 7.29 -10.98 23.69
C PHE A 369 5.86 -10.94 23.14
N MET A 370 5.50 -9.87 22.44
CA MET A 370 4.18 -9.69 21.84
C MET A 370 3.88 -10.80 20.82
N LEU A 371 4.84 -11.09 19.94
CA LEU A 371 4.77 -12.18 18.97
C LEU A 371 4.48 -13.53 19.64
N ASP A 372 5.29 -13.90 20.63
CA ASP A 372 5.15 -15.17 21.35
C ASP A 372 3.84 -15.24 22.15
N TRP A 373 3.47 -14.13 22.80
CA TRP A 373 2.24 -14.05 23.58
C TRP A 373 1.00 -14.22 22.69
N VAL A 374 0.96 -13.55 21.54
CA VAL A 374 -0.13 -13.68 20.56
C VAL A 374 -0.19 -15.12 20.04
N ASN A 375 0.94 -15.73 19.65
CA ASN A 375 0.95 -17.12 19.19
C ASN A 375 0.43 -18.10 20.25
N ARG A 376 0.74 -17.89 21.54
CA ARG A 376 0.20 -18.74 22.62
C ARG A 376 -1.28 -18.54 22.87
N ARG A 377 -1.80 -17.31 22.71
CA ARG A 377 -3.18 -16.97 23.08
C ARG A 377 -4.18 -17.13 21.93
N TYR A 378 -3.73 -16.89 20.70
CA TYR A 378 -4.53 -16.89 19.48
C TYR A 378 -4.09 -17.95 18.47
N GLY A 379 -3.01 -18.68 18.74
CA GLY A 379 -2.67 -19.87 17.96
C GLY A 379 -3.72 -20.95 18.16
N LYS A 380 -4.18 -21.55 17.07
CA LYS A 380 -5.04 -22.73 17.09
C LYS A 380 -4.17 -23.95 17.46
N VAL A 381 -4.25 -24.38 18.72
CA VAL A 381 -3.72 -25.69 19.14
C VAL A 381 -4.57 -26.76 18.45
N ASN A 382 -3.95 -27.77 17.83
CA ASN A 382 -4.67 -28.94 17.33
C ASN A 382 -5.51 -29.55 18.47
N SER A 383 -6.84 -29.45 18.41
CA SER A 383 -7.74 -30.24 19.24
C SER A 383 -9.06 -30.53 18.51
N GLY A 384 -9.08 -31.65 17.79
CA GLY A 384 -10.11 -32.69 17.96
C GLY A 384 -11.53 -32.49 17.43
N GLU A 385 -11.98 -31.29 17.04
CA GLU A 385 -13.40 -31.09 16.65
C GLU A 385 -13.63 -30.71 15.18
N LEU A 386 -12.58 -30.32 14.46
CA LEU A 386 -12.60 -30.24 12.99
C LEU A 386 -11.96 -31.51 12.45
N GLY A 387 -12.76 -32.35 11.79
CA GLY A 387 -12.39 -33.70 11.36
C GLY A 387 -11.06 -33.81 10.62
N GLU A 388 -10.45 -35.00 10.69
CA GLU A 388 -9.26 -35.37 9.93
C GLU A 388 -9.46 -35.06 8.43
N GLY A 389 -8.92 -33.94 7.96
CA GLY A 389 -9.04 -33.52 6.56
C GLY A 389 -8.75 -32.04 6.26
N ALA A 390 -8.92 -31.11 7.21
CA ALA A 390 -8.74 -29.68 6.96
C ALA A 390 -7.55 -29.10 7.74
N ILE A 391 -6.33 -29.32 7.26
CA ILE A 391 -5.15 -28.62 7.76
C ILE A 391 -5.08 -27.26 7.06
N ALA A 392 -5.60 -26.21 7.70
CA ALA A 392 -5.09 -24.87 7.41
C ALA A 392 -3.58 -24.89 7.74
N PRO A 393 -2.65 -24.51 6.85
CA PRO A 393 -1.22 -24.68 7.12
C PRO A 393 -0.69 -23.76 8.24
N PHE A 394 -1.50 -22.84 8.79
CA PHE A 394 -1.05 -21.84 9.77
C PHE A 394 -1.85 -21.85 11.05
N LYS A 395 -1.33 -22.61 12.02
CA LYS A 395 -1.82 -22.64 13.40
C LYS A 395 -1.64 -21.32 14.13
N ASN A 396 -0.67 -20.48 13.73
CA ASN A 396 -0.24 -19.31 14.48
C ASN A 396 -0.34 -18.00 13.66
N PRO A 397 -0.73 -16.88 14.30
CA PRO A 397 -0.70 -15.55 13.66
C PRO A 397 0.68 -15.15 13.12
N PHE A 398 1.75 -15.47 13.86
CA PHE A 398 3.14 -15.16 13.48
C PHE A 398 3.95 -16.44 13.20
N ARG A 399 4.92 -16.34 12.28
CA ARG A 399 6.04 -17.30 12.21
C ARG A 399 6.97 -17.01 13.40
N HIS A 400 7.42 -18.05 14.10
CA HIS A 400 8.39 -17.87 15.19
C HIS A 400 9.71 -17.38 14.60
N GLN A 401 10.02 -16.11 14.84
CA GLN A 401 11.24 -15.45 14.38
C GLN A 401 11.54 -14.28 15.31
N ALA A 402 12.51 -14.46 16.21
CA ALA A 402 12.90 -13.43 17.16
C ALA A 402 13.87 -12.43 16.53
N ILE A 403 13.74 -11.16 16.92
CA ILE A 403 14.70 -10.11 16.63
C ILE A 403 15.85 -10.22 17.61
N HIS A 404 17.07 -10.40 17.12
CA HIS A 404 18.29 -10.38 17.91
C HIS A 404 19.06 -9.07 17.69
N PRO A 405 19.72 -8.51 18.72
CA PRO A 405 20.62 -7.38 18.53
C PRO A 405 21.83 -7.79 17.67
N VAL A 406 22.52 -6.81 17.13
CA VAL A 406 23.81 -7.01 16.46
C VAL A 406 24.94 -6.83 17.46
N GLU A 407 26.13 -7.31 17.08
CA GLU A 407 27.34 -7.13 17.88
C GLU A 407 27.84 -5.68 17.84
N ALA A 408 28.69 -5.30 18.79
CA ALA A 408 29.18 -3.93 18.94
C ALA A 408 30.08 -3.44 17.77
N ASP A 409 30.58 -4.36 16.95
CA ASP A 409 31.39 -4.09 15.76
C ASP A 409 30.57 -4.07 14.46
N ASP A 410 29.24 -4.07 14.53
CA ASP A 410 28.37 -4.00 13.35
C ASP A 410 28.65 -2.72 12.54
N PRO A 411 28.71 -2.81 11.20
CA PRO A 411 29.01 -1.66 10.35
C PRO A 411 27.90 -0.60 10.31
N GLN A 412 26.70 -0.89 10.82
CA GLN A 412 25.62 0.07 10.89
C GLN A 412 25.94 1.16 11.92
N VAL A 413 25.89 2.42 11.48
CA VAL A 413 26.04 3.58 12.37
C VAL A 413 24.88 3.62 13.37
N ASP A 414 25.19 3.86 14.65
CA ASP A 414 24.22 3.90 15.75
C ASP A 414 23.38 2.61 15.84
N ALA A 415 24.04 1.45 15.64
CA ALA A 415 23.43 0.15 15.82
C ALA A 415 22.99 -0.08 17.27
N ASN A 416 21.80 -0.68 17.45
CA ASN A 416 21.15 -0.93 18.74
C ASN A 416 21.22 0.29 19.67
N PRO A 417 20.59 1.42 19.27
CA PRO A 417 20.72 2.68 19.98
C PRO A 417 20.22 2.56 21.42
N ALA A 418 20.80 3.36 22.31
CA ALA A 418 20.36 3.42 23.70
C ALA A 418 18.90 3.89 23.79
N ALA A 419 18.13 3.24 24.67
CA ALA A 419 16.76 3.64 24.98
C ALA A 419 16.74 5.07 25.56
N VAL A 420 15.74 5.85 25.17
CA VAL A 420 15.44 7.15 25.79
C VAL A 420 14.30 6.95 26.79
N GLY A 421 14.43 7.51 27.99
CA GLY A 421 13.51 7.24 29.09
C GLY A 421 13.53 5.76 29.47
N GLN A 422 12.36 5.11 29.47
CA GLN A 422 12.25 3.67 29.71
C GLN A 422 12.36 2.83 28.41
N GLY A 423 12.44 3.47 27.25
CA GLY A 423 12.44 2.85 25.92
C GLY A 423 11.09 2.27 25.48
N LEU A 424 10.33 1.66 26.40
CA LEU A 424 8.91 1.35 26.25
C LEU A 424 8.13 2.11 27.32
N GLU A 425 7.12 2.87 26.92
CA GLU A 425 6.23 3.63 27.81
C GLU A 425 4.77 3.30 27.47
N ILE A 426 4.04 2.72 28.42
CA ILE A 426 2.64 2.34 28.29
C ILE A 426 1.81 3.19 29.24
N VAL A 427 0.88 3.94 28.67
CA VAL A 427 0.04 4.88 29.41
C VAL A 427 -1.43 4.51 29.22
N LEU A 428 -2.23 4.64 30.29
CA LEU A 428 -3.68 4.40 30.28
C LEU A 428 -4.43 5.69 30.66
N PRO A 429 -4.61 6.63 29.71
CA PRO A 429 -5.32 7.88 29.95
C PRO A 429 -6.79 7.67 30.30
N GLU A 430 -7.43 8.66 30.90
CA GLU A 430 -8.88 8.70 31.13
C GLU A 430 -9.65 8.73 29.81
N ASP A 431 -9.23 9.58 28.86
CA ASP A 431 -9.88 9.70 27.56
C ASP A 431 -8.88 9.97 26.40
N VAL A 432 -9.43 9.98 25.18
CA VAL A 432 -8.65 10.24 23.95
C VAL A 432 -8.11 11.67 23.84
N PHE A 433 -8.69 12.66 24.54
CA PHE A 433 -8.20 14.04 24.55
C PHE A 433 -6.96 14.14 25.43
N GLN A 434 -7.02 13.57 26.65
CA GLN A 434 -5.87 13.43 27.53
C GLN A 434 -4.73 12.64 26.87
N THR A 435 -5.06 11.64 26.05
CA THR A 435 -4.06 10.91 25.25
C THR A 435 -3.25 11.86 24.36
N VAL A 436 -3.91 12.78 23.65
CA VAL A 436 -3.23 13.75 22.76
C VAL A 436 -2.48 14.81 23.56
N ASP A 437 -3.02 15.28 24.70
CA ASP A 437 -2.33 16.19 25.61
C ASP A 437 -1.02 15.59 26.13
N LEU A 438 -1.04 14.33 26.57
CA LEU A 438 0.17 13.61 27.01
C LEU A 438 1.19 13.39 25.89
N ILE A 439 0.73 13.11 24.66
CA ILE A 439 1.61 13.05 23.49
C ILE A 439 2.27 14.42 23.27
N SER A 440 1.52 15.52 23.32
CA SER A 440 2.06 16.87 23.10
C SER A 440 3.14 17.24 24.13
N GLN A 441 2.91 16.91 25.40
CA GLN A 441 3.87 17.12 26.49
C GLN A 441 5.13 16.27 26.27
N ARG A 442 4.96 14.99 25.97
CA ARG A 442 6.09 14.07 25.78
C ARG A 442 6.92 14.43 24.53
N VAL A 443 6.26 14.83 23.44
CA VAL A 443 6.92 15.35 22.24
C VAL A 443 7.75 16.58 22.54
N ALA A 444 7.23 17.53 23.32
CA ALA A 444 7.96 18.74 23.70
C ALA A 444 9.19 18.45 24.58
N GLU A 445 9.05 17.54 25.56
CA GLU A 445 10.18 17.09 26.38
C GLU A 445 11.28 16.43 25.54
N LEU A 446 10.90 15.53 24.64
CA LEU A 446 11.85 14.83 23.78
C LEU A 446 12.51 15.77 22.78
N PHE A 447 11.78 16.73 22.23
CA PHE A 447 12.34 17.73 21.32
C PHE A 447 13.33 18.65 22.03
N ALA A 448 13.06 19.04 23.28
CA ALA A 448 14.00 19.84 24.08
C ALA A 448 15.31 19.09 24.38
N GLN A 449 15.24 17.77 24.60
CA GLN A 449 16.42 16.92 24.87
C GLN A 449 17.13 16.48 23.58
N HIS A 450 16.37 16.28 22.50
CA HIS A 450 16.81 15.75 21.22
C HIS A 450 16.21 16.55 20.05
N PRO A 451 16.69 17.77 19.75
CA PRO A 451 16.11 18.62 18.70
C PRO A 451 16.18 18.01 17.29
N ASP A 452 17.17 17.14 17.06
CA ASP A 452 17.35 16.40 15.80
C ASP A 452 16.54 15.10 15.74
N GLY A 453 15.84 14.73 16.82
CA GLY A 453 15.09 13.48 16.93
C GLY A 453 13.88 13.47 16.01
N ARG A 454 13.71 12.36 15.29
CA ARG A 454 12.58 12.14 14.38
C ARG A 454 11.42 11.53 15.14
N MET A 455 10.21 12.08 14.96
CA MET A 455 9.03 11.71 15.73
C MET A 455 7.84 11.35 14.85
N ALA A 456 7.08 10.32 15.23
CA ALA A 456 5.83 9.98 14.56
C ALA A 456 4.74 9.49 15.50
N VAL A 457 3.49 9.81 15.14
CA VAL A 457 2.28 9.20 15.72
C VAL A 457 1.70 8.24 14.69
N LEU A 458 1.62 6.97 15.06
CA LEU A 458 1.08 5.90 14.22
C LEU A 458 -0.35 5.56 14.62
N VAL A 459 -1.29 5.85 13.73
CA VAL A 459 -2.73 5.59 13.95
C VAL A 459 -3.24 4.45 13.08
N ARG A 460 -4.32 3.79 13.49
CA ARG A 460 -4.92 2.69 12.71
C ARG A 460 -5.67 3.20 11.48
N GLU A 461 -6.33 4.36 11.58
CA GLU A 461 -7.16 4.95 10.53
C GLU A 461 -6.82 6.42 10.28
N ASN A 462 -7.01 6.90 9.04
CA ASN A 462 -6.79 8.30 8.69
C ASN A 462 -7.66 9.28 9.51
N ARG A 463 -8.87 8.87 9.94
CA ARG A 463 -9.77 9.72 10.74
C ARG A 463 -9.17 10.03 12.11
N GLN A 464 -8.46 9.07 12.71
CA GLN A 464 -7.71 9.28 13.95
C GLN A 464 -6.56 10.27 13.76
N GLY A 465 -5.85 10.18 12.62
CA GLY A 465 -4.77 11.11 12.28
C GLY A 465 -5.27 12.56 12.21
N ARG A 466 -6.43 12.78 11.58
CA ARG A 466 -7.09 14.09 11.52
C ARG A 466 -7.49 14.60 12.89
N PHE A 467 -8.07 13.74 13.72
CA PHE A 467 -8.41 14.10 15.10
C PHE A 467 -7.16 14.58 15.87
N VAL A 468 -6.08 13.79 15.84
CA VAL A 468 -4.81 14.19 16.49
C VAL A 468 -4.27 15.49 15.89
N SER A 469 -4.30 15.63 14.57
CA SER A 469 -3.82 16.83 13.88
C SER A 469 -4.58 18.08 14.29
N ASP A 470 -5.91 18.01 14.36
CA ASP A 470 -6.78 19.13 14.72
C ASP A 470 -6.49 19.60 16.16
N LEU A 471 -6.40 18.67 17.11
CA LEU A 471 -6.08 18.97 18.51
C LEU A 471 -4.68 19.61 18.63
N LEU A 472 -3.67 19.05 17.97
CA LEU A 472 -2.30 19.57 18.05
C LEU A 472 -2.10 20.90 17.33
N GLN A 473 -2.90 21.19 16.29
CA GLN A 473 -2.83 22.46 15.56
C GLN A 473 -3.64 23.58 16.22
N ASN A 474 -4.66 23.24 17.00
CA ASN A 474 -5.54 24.18 17.71
C ASN A 474 -5.50 23.98 19.25
N PRO A 475 -4.32 24.02 19.91
CA PRO A 475 -4.17 23.58 21.29
C PRO A 475 -4.98 24.40 22.30
N GLU A 476 -5.10 25.72 22.11
CA GLU A 476 -5.87 26.60 23.01
C GLU A 476 -7.37 26.30 23.00
N GLN A 477 -7.92 25.92 21.83
CA GLN A 477 -9.35 25.60 21.68
C GLN A 477 -9.72 24.30 22.41
N HIS A 478 -8.77 23.38 22.51
CA HIS A 478 -8.95 22.05 23.10
C HIS A 478 -8.32 21.91 24.49
N GLY A 479 -7.77 23.00 25.05
CA GLY A 479 -7.19 23.02 26.40
C GLY A 479 -5.91 22.19 26.55
N LEU A 480 -5.14 21.98 25.48
CA LEU A 480 -3.84 21.32 25.57
C LEU A 480 -2.84 22.22 26.29
N LYS A 481 -1.97 21.62 27.11
CA LYS A 481 -0.99 22.36 27.92
C LYS A 481 0.20 22.88 27.11
N VAL A 482 0.43 22.31 25.93
CA VAL A 482 1.63 22.57 25.12
C VAL A 482 1.24 22.90 23.69
N ASN A 483 1.80 23.99 23.17
CA ASN A 483 1.68 24.39 21.77
C ASN A 483 2.94 23.99 21.00
N LEU A 484 2.86 22.90 20.22
CA LEU A 484 4.00 22.40 19.44
C LEU A 484 4.51 23.40 18.40
N LYS A 485 3.63 24.24 17.86
CA LYS A 485 3.99 25.25 16.85
C LYS A 485 4.86 26.36 17.41
N GLU A 486 4.62 26.76 18.67
CA GLU A 486 5.47 27.73 19.37
C GLU A 486 6.88 27.19 19.67
N LEU A 487 7.00 25.86 19.78
CA LEU A 487 8.28 25.17 19.93
C LEU A 487 8.99 24.94 18.59
N GLY A 488 8.41 25.38 17.47
CA GLY A 488 8.96 25.19 16.13
C GLY A 488 8.82 23.75 15.59
N ILE A 489 7.88 22.96 16.13
CA ILE A 489 7.61 21.60 15.68
C ILE A 489 6.43 21.61 14.71
N ASP A 490 6.68 21.22 13.46
CA ASP A 490 5.65 21.14 12.43
C ASP A 490 4.87 19.83 12.53
N VAL A 491 3.54 19.91 12.65
CA VAL A 491 2.65 18.73 12.60
C VAL A 491 2.36 18.38 11.14
N TYR A 492 2.77 17.19 10.71
CA TYR A 492 2.63 16.72 9.32
C TYR A 492 1.64 15.58 9.21
N ASP A 493 0.39 15.87 8.83
CA ASP A 493 -0.62 14.86 8.51
C ASP A 493 -0.47 14.35 7.07
N VAL A 494 0.02 13.12 6.95
CA VAL A 494 0.17 12.41 5.66
C VAL A 494 -1.18 12.21 4.98
N GLY A 495 -2.21 11.85 5.75
CA GLY A 495 -3.55 11.57 5.25
C GLY A 495 -4.26 12.80 4.71
N GLN A 496 -4.00 13.98 5.26
CA GLN A 496 -4.49 15.24 4.73
C GLN A 496 -3.76 15.63 3.44
N ARG A 497 -2.42 15.61 3.41
CA ARG A 497 -1.65 16.04 2.25
C ARG A 497 -1.80 15.14 1.02
N ASP A 498 -1.94 13.83 1.21
CA ASP A 498 -2.15 12.91 0.08
C ASP A 498 -3.56 13.03 -0.54
N ARG A 499 -4.57 13.41 0.26
CA ARG A 499 -5.93 13.72 -0.25
C ARG A 499 -6.01 15.14 -0.85
N GLN A 500 -5.10 16.01 -0.41
CA GLN A 500 -4.99 17.40 -0.80
C GLN A 500 -3.83 17.62 -1.77
N SER A 501 -3.71 16.80 -2.82
CA SER A 501 -3.30 17.41 -4.08
C SER A 501 -4.45 18.34 -4.45
N HIS A 502 -4.43 19.59 -3.99
CA HIS A 502 -5.46 20.58 -4.32
C HIS A 502 -5.52 20.85 -5.83
N ILE A 503 -4.48 20.42 -6.54
CA ILE A 503 -4.23 20.68 -7.96
C ILE A 503 -5.41 20.26 -8.86
N PRO A 504 -5.97 19.03 -8.83
CA PRO A 504 -7.10 18.70 -9.69
C PRO A 504 -8.35 19.53 -9.38
N ALA A 505 -8.58 19.88 -8.10
CA ALA A 505 -9.72 20.69 -7.69
C ALA A 505 -9.55 22.17 -8.10
N GLU A 506 -8.36 22.74 -7.92
CA GLU A 506 -8.00 24.10 -8.35
C GLU A 506 -8.09 24.23 -9.87
N ILE A 507 -7.52 23.27 -10.61
CA ILE A 507 -7.60 23.24 -12.08
C ILE A 507 -9.04 23.06 -12.54
N LEU A 508 -9.83 22.17 -11.91
CA LEU A 508 -11.25 22.01 -12.23
C LEU A 508 -12.03 23.30 -12.02
N ALA A 509 -11.84 24.00 -10.90
CA ALA A 509 -12.50 25.26 -10.61
C ALA A 509 -12.21 26.34 -11.68
N LEU A 510 -10.95 26.49 -12.08
CA LEU A 510 -10.57 27.43 -13.13
C LEU A 510 -11.09 27.00 -14.51
N MET A 511 -11.09 25.71 -14.83
CA MET A 511 -11.62 25.21 -16.10
C MET A 511 -13.14 25.38 -16.20
N GLN A 512 -13.89 25.13 -15.13
CA GLN A 512 -15.34 25.36 -15.06
C GLN A 512 -15.70 26.85 -15.18
N PHE A 513 -14.88 27.74 -14.60
CA PHE A 513 -15.00 29.18 -14.82
C PHE A 513 -14.73 29.56 -16.28
N CYS A 514 -13.65 29.06 -16.89
CA CYS A 514 -13.33 29.35 -18.28
C CYS A 514 -14.40 28.82 -19.26
N ASP A 515 -15.11 27.75 -18.92
CA ASP A 515 -16.21 27.20 -19.72
C ASP A 515 -17.52 28.00 -19.56
N ARG A 516 -17.82 28.44 -18.33
CA ARG A 516 -19.02 29.22 -18.00
C ARG A 516 -18.69 30.45 -17.14
N PRO A 517 -18.11 31.50 -17.73
CA PRO A 517 -17.59 32.66 -16.98
C PRO A 517 -18.67 33.50 -16.30
N HIS A 518 -19.90 33.45 -16.82
CA HIS A 518 -21.02 34.23 -16.30
C HIS A 518 -21.78 33.53 -15.17
N SER A 519 -21.36 32.32 -14.77
CA SER A 519 -21.91 31.64 -13.60
C SER A 519 -21.35 32.28 -12.32
N PRO A 520 -22.21 32.83 -11.42
CA PRO A 520 -21.77 33.39 -10.15
C PRO A 520 -20.96 32.39 -9.32
N ASP A 521 -21.39 31.12 -9.28
CA ASP A 521 -20.75 30.07 -8.49
C ASP A 521 -19.37 29.70 -9.05
N ASN A 522 -19.23 29.59 -10.38
CA ASN A 522 -17.95 29.26 -10.99
C ASN A 522 -16.95 30.41 -10.85
N LEU A 523 -17.40 31.65 -11.07
CA LEU A 523 -16.58 32.84 -10.88
C LEU A 523 -16.14 32.96 -9.41
N LYS A 524 -17.04 32.71 -8.46
CA LYS A 524 -16.73 32.75 -7.02
C LYS A 524 -15.69 31.70 -6.64
N THR A 525 -15.84 30.49 -7.17
CA THR A 525 -14.91 29.38 -6.91
C THR A 525 -13.53 29.67 -7.50
N ALA A 526 -13.46 30.21 -8.73
CA ALA A 526 -12.21 30.63 -9.34
C ALA A 526 -11.52 31.78 -8.58
N LEU A 527 -12.27 32.81 -8.18
CA LEU A 527 -11.74 33.91 -7.36
C LEU A 527 -11.23 33.41 -6.02
N LYS A 528 -11.90 32.42 -5.40
CA LYS A 528 -11.44 31.79 -4.16
C LYS A 528 -10.07 31.13 -4.34
N VAL A 529 -9.86 30.37 -5.42
CA VAL A 529 -8.54 29.78 -5.74
C VAL A 529 -7.45 30.86 -5.84
N LEU A 530 -7.74 31.98 -6.51
CA LEU A 530 -6.79 33.09 -6.64
C LEU A 530 -6.46 33.77 -5.30
N VAL A 531 -7.43 33.89 -4.39
CA VAL A 531 -7.23 34.39 -3.02
C VAL A 531 -6.40 33.41 -2.20
N ASP A 532 -6.74 32.13 -2.23
CA ASP A 532 -6.06 31.07 -1.46
C ASP A 532 -4.58 30.95 -1.88
N ARG A 533 -4.28 31.14 -3.17
CA ARG A 533 -2.91 31.21 -3.73
C ARG A 533 -2.25 32.59 -3.59
N LYS A 534 -2.89 33.54 -2.90
CA LYS A 534 -2.39 34.90 -2.64
C LYS A 534 -2.01 35.68 -3.92
N LEU A 535 -2.67 35.39 -5.04
CA LEU A 535 -2.46 36.12 -6.30
C LEU A 535 -3.25 37.43 -6.36
N ILE A 536 -4.37 37.47 -5.62
CA ILE A 536 -5.20 38.65 -5.42
C ILE A 536 -5.46 38.84 -3.92
N PRO A 537 -5.64 40.09 -3.46
CA PRO A 537 -5.94 40.36 -2.05
C PRO A 537 -7.30 39.78 -1.62
N THR A 538 -7.43 39.45 -0.34
CA THR A 538 -8.71 39.01 0.25
C THR A 538 -9.74 40.14 0.18
N GLN A 539 -10.90 39.84 -0.38
CA GLN A 539 -12.00 40.80 -0.58
C GLN A 539 -13.35 40.07 -0.61
N ASP A 540 -14.46 40.80 -0.55
CA ASP A 540 -15.80 40.20 -0.57
C ASP A 540 -16.13 39.65 -1.97
N LEU A 541 -15.96 38.35 -2.13
CA LEU A 541 -16.19 37.65 -3.39
C LEU A 541 -17.67 37.66 -3.79
N ASN A 542 -18.62 37.73 -2.84
CA ASN A 542 -20.05 37.69 -3.17
C ASN A 542 -20.48 38.95 -3.93
N LEU A 543 -19.90 40.10 -3.57
CA LEU A 543 -20.15 41.37 -4.25
C LEU A 543 -19.64 41.30 -5.69
N LEU A 544 -18.45 40.74 -5.91
CA LEU A 544 -17.85 40.60 -7.25
C LEU A 544 -18.62 39.63 -8.14
N THR A 545 -19.24 38.60 -7.55
CA THR A 545 -19.95 37.56 -8.30
C THR A 545 -21.42 37.85 -8.49
N SER A 546 -21.94 38.95 -7.94
CA SER A 546 -23.36 39.34 -8.02
C SER A 546 -23.80 39.61 -9.46
N LEU A 547 -22.94 40.27 -10.24
CA LEU A 547 -23.13 40.57 -11.67
C LEU A 547 -21.85 40.23 -12.44
N PRO A 548 -21.63 38.94 -12.79
CA PRO A 548 -20.40 38.47 -13.43
C PRO A 548 -20.07 39.18 -14.75
N GLU A 549 -21.08 39.51 -15.56
CA GLU A 549 -20.90 40.23 -16.83
C GLU A 549 -20.32 41.63 -16.62
N GLN A 550 -20.88 42.39 -15.68
CA GLN A 550 -20.43 43.74 -15.34
C GLN A 550 -19.03 43.73 -14.72
N PHE A 551 -18.73 42.72 -13.89
CA PHE A 551 -17.40 42.54 -13.31
C PHE A 551 -16.35 42.18 -14.37
N LEU A 552 -16.64 41.26 -15.28
CA LEU A 552 -15.68 40.81 -16.30
C LEU A 552 -15.51 41.84 -17.42
N TYR A 553 -16.59 42.54 -17.78
CA TYR A 553 -16.67 43.44 -18.93
C TYR A 553 -17.43 44.73 -18.57
N PRO A 554 -16.84 45.61 -17.74
CA PRO A 554 -17.49 46.85 -17.35
C PRO A 554 -17.71 47.74 -18.58
N GLY A 555 -18.92 48.25 -18.72
CA GLY A 555 -19.30 49.20 -19.74
C GLY A 555 -18.75 50.61 -19.45
N PRO A 556 -18.80 51.51 -20.44
CA PRO A 556 -18.29 52.88 -20.31
C PRO A 556 -19.07 53.75 -19.31
N LEU A 557 -20.22 53.28 -18.82
CA LEU A 557 -21.06 53.96 -17.83
C LEU A 557 -20.89 53.38 -16.42
N ASP A 558 -20.10 52.32 -16.25
CA ASP A 558 -19.88 51.70 -14.95
C ASP A 558 -18.92 52.51 -14.07
N PRO A 559 -19.12 52.51 -12.74
CA PRO A 559 -18.25 53.24 -11.82
C PRO A 559 -16.83 52.64 -11.83
N LEU A 560 -15.84 53.52 -11.68
CA LEU A 560 -14.43 53.12 -11.55
C LEU A 560 -14.27 52.16 -10.37
N GLN A 561 -13.70 50.99 -10.66
CA GLN A 561 -13.52 49.94 -9.67
C GLN A 561 -12.23 50.16 -8.86
N PRO A 562 -12.20 49.79 -7.56
CA PRO A 562 -10.99 49.82 -6.74
C PRO A 562 -9.87 48.92 -7.29
N ASP A 563 -8.60 49.25 -6.99
CA ASP A 563 -7.43 48.49 -7.45
C ASP A 563 -7.47 46.97 -7.15
N PRO A 564 -7.90 46.50 -5.96
CA PRO A 564 -8.09 45.07 -5.67
C PRO A 564 -9.06 44.35 -6.62
N VAL A 565 -10.12 45.06 -7.02
CA VAL A 565 -11.15 44.54 -7.93
C VAL A 565 -10.62 44.50 -9.35
N LEU A 566 -9.91 45.55 -9.78
CA LEU A 566 -9.23 45.58 -11.08
C LEU A 566 -8.16 44.49 -11.21
N GLN A 567 -7.44 44.19 -10.14
CA GLN A 567 -6.45 43.10 -10.12
C GLN A 567 -7.13 41.73 -10.32
N ALA A 568 -8.22 41.47 -9.59
CA ALA A 568 -9.00 40.23 -9.75
C ALA A 568 -9.60 40.11 -11.16
N GLN A 569 -10.15 41.21 -11.68
CA GLN A 569 -10.67 41.27 -13.03
C GLN A 569 -9.60 40.94 -14.09
N ARG A 570 -8.38 41.49 -13.96
CA ARG A 570 -7.26 41.20 -14.87
C ARG A 570 -6.88 39.71 -14.88
N TYR A 571 -6.86 39.07 -13.72
CA TYR A 571 -6.64 37.62 -13.66
C TYR A 571 -7.76 36.85 -14.36
N CYS A 572 -9.02 37.12 -14.03
CA CYS A 572 -10.17 36.44 -14.64
C CYS A 572 -10.22 36.62 -16.16
N THR A 573 -10.07 37.86 -16.66
CA THR A 573 -10.04 38.17 -18.10
C THR A 573 -8.81 37.58 -18.79
N GLY A 574 -7.65 37.52 -18.12
CA GLY A 574 -6.45 36.85 -18.60
C GLY A 574 -6.65 35.34 -18.78
N LEU A 575 -7.33 34.68 -17.84
CA LEU A 575 -7.70 33.27 -17.95
C LEU A 575 -8.65 33.01 -19.13
N LEU A 576 -9.66 33.87 -19.33
CA LEU A 576 -10.59 33.77 -20.46
C LEU A 576 -9.90 34.00 -21.80
N ARG A 577 -8.97 34.96 -21.85
CA ARG A 577 -8.15 35.19 -23.04
C ARG A 577 -7.27 33.98 -23.35
N ALA A 578 -6.63 33.39 -22.34
CA ALA A 578 -5.83 32.18 -22.51
C ALA A 578 -6.66 31.00 -23.03
N ARG A 579 -7.92 30.85 -22.57
CA ARG A 579 -8.84 29.82 -23.08
C ARG A 579 -9.16 29.95 -24.57
N LEU A 580 -9.19 31.18 -25.09
CA LEU A 580 -9.45 31.50 -26.49
C LEU A 580 -8.20 31.37 -27.37
N GLU A 581 -7.03 31.72 -26.83
CA GLU A 581 -5.76 31.77 -27.58
C GLU A 581 -4.98 30.44 -27.54
N LEU A 582 -5.15 29.62 -26.50
CA LEU A 582 -4.38 28.39 -26.32
C LEU A 582 -5.12 27.13 -26.78
N PRO A 583 -4.39 26.14 -27.36
CA PRO A 583 -4.91 24.79 -27.55
C PRO A 583 -5.33 24.13 -26.22
N GLN A 584 -6.36 23.28 -26.25
CA GLN A 584 -6.91 22.64 -25.05
C GLN A 584 -5.85 21.90 -24.19
N TYR A 585 -4.87 21.25 -24.82
CA TYR A 585 -3.81 20.51 -24.13
C TYR A 585 -2.77 21.42 -23.44
N GLN A 586 -2.69 22.71 -23.79
CA GLN A 586 -1.79 23.68 -23.16
C GLN A 586 -2.46 24.47 -22.03
N LEU A 587 -3.77 24.31 -21.85
CA LEU A 587 -4.54 25.08 -20.90
C LEU A 587 -4.16 24.74 -19.45
N ILE A 588 -4.07 23.45 -19.10
CA ILE A 588 -3.71 23.03 -17.73
C ILE A 588 -2.26 23.44 -17.35
N PRO A 589 -1.24 23.22 -18.21
CA PRO A 589 0.10 23.76 -17.96
C PRO A 589 0.12 25.28 -17.78
N PHE A 590 -0.65 26.03 -18.57
CA PHE A 590 -0.78 27.48 -18.43
C PHE A 590 -1.43 27.88 -17.11
N LEU A 591 -2.50 27.19 -16.70
CA LEU A 591 -3.16 27.42 -15.41
C LEU A 591 -2.20 27.14 -14.25
N ALA A 592 -1.44 26.05 -14.31
CA ALA A 592 -0.45 25.69 -13.29
C ALA A 592 0.65 26.77 -13.15
N LEU A 593 1.15 27.31 -14.26
CA LEU A 593 2.09 28.43 -14.24
C LEU A 593 1.46 29.74 -13.73
N THR A 594 0.22 30.01 -14.11
CA THR A 594 -0.53 31.20 -13.65
C THR A 594 -0.76 31.16 -12.14
N LEU A 595 -0.98 29.96 -11.60
CA LEU A 595 -1.11 29.70 -10.16
C LEU A 595 0.21 29.68 -9.40
N LYS A 596 1.35 29.87 -10.09
CA LYS A 596 2.71 29.84 -9.53
C LYS A 596 3.01 28.53 -8.80
N TYR A 597 2.62 27.40 -9.38
CA TYR A 597 2.91 26.08 -8.82
C TYR A 597 4.41 25.84 -8.65
N GLU A 598 4.77 25.17 -7.55
CA GLU A 598 6.13 24.70 -7.29
C GLU A 598 6.50 23.49 -8.17
N GLN A 599 7.76 23.10 -8.22
CA GLN A 599 8.23 22.04 -9.14
C GLN A 599 7.49 20.70 -9.01
N THR A 600 7.13 20.31 -7.78
CA THR A 600 6.34 19.09 -7.50
C THR A 600 4.88 19.23 -7.92
N GLU A 601 4.31 20.43 -7.76
CA GLU A 601 2.95 20.75 -8.19
C GLU A 601 2.84 20.84 -9.71
N LEU A 602 3.84 21.39 -10.38
CA LEU A 602 3.96 21.42 -11.84
C LEU A 602 4.01 20.01 -12.41
N ALA A 603 4.86 19.14 -11.86
CA ALA A 603 4.93 17.74 -12.29
C ALA A 603 3.60 17.00 -12.06
N THR A 604 2.90 17.34 -10.99
CA THR A 604 1.57 16.81 -10.67
C THR A 604 0.51 17.30 -11.66
N ALA A 605 0.56 18.58 -12.06
CA ALA A 605 -0.31 19.16 -13.09
C ALA A 605 0.00 18.60 -14.50
N ASP A 606 1.26 18.31 -14.81
CA ASP A 606 1.67 17.69 -16.07
C ASP A 606 1.14 16.25 -16.15
N LYS A 607 1.29 15.46 -15.07
CA LYS A 607 0.67 14.12 -14.97
C LYS A 607 -0.85 14.20 -15.10
N LEU A 608 -1.49 15.20 -14.50
CA LEU A 608 -2.93 15.42 -14.63
C LEU A 608 -3.32 15.69 -16.09
N THR A 609 -2.55 16.54 -16.78
CA THR A 609 -2.73 16.86 -18.20
C THR A 609 -2.61 15.62 -19.07
N GLU A 610 -1.57 14.82 -18.85
CA GLU A 610 -1.36 13.57 -19.58
C GLU A 610 -2.50 12.57 -19.34
N GLN A 611 -2.93 12.41 -18.08
CA GLN A 611 -4.03 11.50 -17.74
C GLN A 611 -5.36 11.92 -18.36
N ILE A 612 -5.65 13.23 -18.42
CA ILE A 612 -6.85 13.75 -19.09
C ILE A 612 -6.77 13.52 -20.59
N ALA A 613 -5.61 13.80 -21.21
CA ALA A 613 -5.41 13.57 -22.63
C ALA A 613 -5.59 12.09 -23.00
N GLN A 614 -5.06 11.18 -22.19
CA GLN A 614 -5.24 9.72 -22.37
C GLN A 614 -6.72 9.32 -22.28
N ARG A 615 -7.47 9.84 -21.31
CA ARG A 615 -8.90 9.52 -21.13
C ARG A 615 -9.79 10.07 -22.24
N ILE A 616 -9.50 11.28 -22.73
CA ILE A 616 -10.24 11.87 -23.86
C ILE A 616 -9.91 11.13 -25.16
N ALA A 617 -8.64 10.73 -25.35
CA ALA A 617 -8.25 9.90 -26.50
C ALA A 617 -8.97 8.54 -26.49
N ALA A 618 -9.18 7.96 -25.30
CA ALA A 618 -9.92 6.70 -25.13
C ALA A 618 -11.44 6.83 -25.29
N ASN A 619 -12.01 8.02 -25.03
CA ASN A 619 -13.43 8.28 -25.22
C ASN A 619 -13.66 9.73 -25.68
N SER A 620 -13.83 9.88 -26.99
CA SER A 620 -14.01 11.19 -27.65
C SER A 620 -15.28 11.94 -27.23
N ALA A 621 -16.20 11.29 -26.51
CA ALA A 621 -17.40 11.94 -25.97
C ALA A 621 -17.17 12.65 -24.62
N LEU A 622 -16.02 12.44 -23.95
CA LEU A 622 -15.70 13.07 -22.67
C LEU A 622 -15.02 14.43 -22.88
N SER A 623 -15.45 15.43 -22.11
CA SER A 623 -14.70 16.69 -22.02
C SER A 623 -13.61 16.62 -20.94
N PRO A 624 -12.56 17.45 -21.02
CA PRO A 624 -11.58 17.60 -19.94
C PRO A 624 -12.20 17.88 -18.57
N ILE A 625 -13.31 18.63 -18.52
CA ILE A 625 -14.01 18.99 -17.29
C ILE A 625 -14.72 17.76 -16.69
N ASP A 626 -15.32 16.91 -17.52
CA ASP A 626 -15.97 15.67 -17.05
C ASP A 626 -14.94 14.74 -16.40
N VAL A 627 -13.78 14.58 -17.05
CA VAL A 627 -12.68 13.77 -16.54
C VAL A 627 -12.13 14.35 -15.22
N LEU A 628 -11.91 15.66 -15.13
CA LEU A 628 -11.47 16.32 -13.90
C LEU A 628 -12.49 16.19 -12.77
N THR A 629 -13.78 16.33 -13.09
CA THR A 629 -14.86 16.18 -12.11
C THR A 629 -14.87 14.76 -11.54
N GLU A 630 -14.68 13.75 -12.39
CA GLU A 630 -14.52 12.36 -11.95
C GLU A 630 -13.29 12.19 -11.04
N ILE A 631 -12.13 12.71 -11.45
CA ILE A 631 -10.88 12.65 -10.66
C ILE A 631 -11.07 13.27 -9.28
N VAL A 632 -11.64 14.48 -9.20
CA VAL A 632 -11.88 15.20 -7.93
C VAL A 632 -12.89 14.44 -7.07
N SER A 633 -13.99 13.96 -7.65
CA SER A 633 -15.02 13.21 -6.92
C SER A 633 -14.53 11.84 -6.41
N SER A 634 -13.49 11.28 -7.04
CA SER A 634 -12.94 9.97 -6.69
C SER A 634 -11.94 10.00 -5.51
N GLU A 635 -11.51 11.19 -5.06
CA GLU A 635 -10.50 11.43 -4.01
C GLU A 635 -9.17 10.63 -4.17
N ARG A 636 -8.79 10.25 -5.40
CA ARG A 636 -7.68 9.30 -5.67
C ARG A 636 -6.67 9.80 -6.71
N PHE A 637 -6.30 11.07 -6.63
CA PHE A 637 -5.20 11.57 -7.46
C PHE A 637 -3.89 11.63 -6.65
N GLU A 638 -2.98 10.69 -6.93
CA GLU A 638 -1.65 10.69 -6.32
C GLU A 638 -0.74 11.74 -6.99
N PRO A 639 -0.17 12.69 -6.23
CA PRO A 639 0.77 13.67 -6.77
C PRO A 639 2.03 13.01 -7.33
N VAL A 640 2.72 13.69 -8.26
CA VAL A 640 4.03 13.24 -8.75
C VAL A 640 5.08 13.56 -7.69
N GLU A 641 5.76 12.52 -7.23
CA GLU A 641 6.87 12.63 -6.29
C GLU A 641 8.18 12.91 -7.07
N ILE A 642 8.77 14.08 -6.88
CA ILE A 642 10.13 14.39 -7.32
C ILE A 642 11.00 14.49 -6.06
N GLY A 643 11.84 13.50 -5.81
CA GLY A 643 12.75 13.41 -4.64
C GLY A 643 12.69 12.07 -3.91
N ASP A 644 13.57 11.88 -2.92
CA ASP A 644 13.59 10.68 -2.07
C ASP A 644 12.34 10.67 -1.18
N SER A 645 11.32 9.89 -1.57
CA SER A 645 9.96 10.01 -1.04
C SER A 645 9.84 9.66 0.45
N GLU A 646 10.81 8.95 1.01
CA GLU A 646 10.86 8.56 2.42
C GLU A 646 11.38 9.68 3.35
N GLU A 647 12.25 10.57 2.86
CA GLU A 647 12.80 11.68 3.65
C GLU A 647 11.72 12.69 4.05
N ARG A 648 10.64 12.81 3.27
CA ARG A 648 9.55 13.74 3.56
C ARG A 648 8.79 13.42 4.84
N TYR A 649 8.76 12.14 5.24
CA TYR A 649 8.04 11.66 6.42
C TYR A 649 8.92 11.63 7.68
N THR A 650 10.23 11.77 7.51
CA THR A 650 11.23 11.57 8.56
C THR A 650 12.08 12.83 8.78
N ARG A 651 11.52 14.02 8.48
CA ARG A 651 12.21 15.30 8.63
C ARG A 651 12.44 15.64 10.10
N LYS A 652 13.51 16.40 10.35
CA LYS A 652 13.81 16.99 11.66
C LYS A 652 12.84 18.14 11.96
N GLY A 653 12.58 18.39 13.25
CA GLY A 653 11.64 19.45 13.67
C GLY A 653 10.19 19.19 13.27
N GLN A 654 9.83 17.94 12.99
CA GLN A 654 8.52 17.55 12.51
C GLN A 654 7.95 16.40 13.34
N LEU A 655 6.66 16.47 13.64
CA LEU A 655 5.86 15.35 14.15
C LEU A 655 5.01 14.80 13.02
N THR A 656 5.34 13.60 12.55
CA THR A 656 4.63 12.96 11.44
C THR A 656 3.42 12.16 11.94
N LEU A 657 2.22 12.50 11.47
CA LEU A 657 1.00 11.74 11.70
C LEU A 657 0.74 10.84 10.48
N ILE A 658 0.81 9.53 10.68
CA ILE A 658 0.75 8.55 9.59
C ILE A 658 0.03 7.29 10.05
N THR A 659 -0.58 6.55 9.12
CA THR A 659 -1.20 5.27 9.46
C THR A 659 -0.15 4.18 9.68
N MET A 660 -0.45 3.21 10.55
CA MET A 660 0.41 2.04 10.78
C MET A 660 0.80 1.33 9.47
N HIS A 661 -0.13 1.25 8.50
CA HIS A 661 0.12 0.64 7.19
C HIS A 661 1.14 1.44 6.38
N LYS A 662 0.97 2.77 6.28
CA LYS A 662 1.89 3.65 5.53
C LYS A 662 3.25 3.80 6.19
N ALA A 663 3.36 3.48 7.49
CA ALA A 663 4.62 3.50 8.21
C ALA A 663 5.53 2.29 7.88
N LYS A 664 5.02 1.26 7.19
CA LYS A 664 5.84 0.12 6.73
C LYS A 664 7.00 0.64 5.87
N GLY A 665 8.22 0.15 6.16
CA GLY A 665 9.46 0.62 5.51
C GLY A 665 10.15 1.78 6.23
N LEU A 666 9.40 2.67 6.89
CA LEU A 666 9.94 3.86 7.58
C LEU A 666 10.41 3.54 9.01
N ASP A 667 11.12 4.49 9.63
CA ASP A 667 11.49 4.44 11.05
C ASP A 667 11.72 5.84 11.66
N TRP A 668 11.54 5.96 12.98
CA TRP A 668 11.67 7.20 13.75
C TRP A 668 12.38 6.92 15.08
N ASP A 669 13.02 7.94 15.64
CA ASP A 669 13.66 7.83 16.96
C ASP A 669 12.61 7.59 18.04
N PHE A 670 11.50 8.31 17.95
CA PHE A 670 10.40 8.25 18.91
C PHE A 670 9.07 8.00 18.20
N VAL A 671 8.36 6.95 18.61
CA VAL A 671 7.08 6.53 18.00
C VAL A 671 6.00 6.48 19.06
N PHE A 672 4.86 7.11 18.76
CA PHE A 672 3.67 7.11 19.59
C PHE A 672 2.57 6.29 18.90
N ILE A 673 2.01 5.30 19.59
CA ILE A 673 0.93 4.45 19.10
C ILE A 673 -0.29 4.62 20.03
N PRO A 674 -1.14 5.64 19.79
CA PRO A 674 -2.32 5.87 20.60
C PRO A 674 -3.48 4.95 20.20
N PHE A 675 -4.52 4.99 21.02
CA PHE A 675 -5.84 4.43 20.74
C PHE A 675 -5.86 2.91 20.53
N LEU A 676 -4.97 2.18 21.22
CA LEU A 676 -4.89 0.72 21.18
C LEU A 676 -6.01 0.05 21.96
N HIS A 677 -7.23 0.08 21.41
CA HIS A 677 -8.40 -0.58 22.00
C HIS A 677 -8.68 -1.92 21.30
N GLU A 678 -9.28 -2.87 22.02
CA GLU A 678 -9.57 -4.23 21.54
C GLU A 678 -10.40 -4.24 20.24
N GLN A 679 -11.33 -3.29 20.10
CA GLN A 679 -12.18 -3.13 18.91
C GLN A 679 -11.39 -2.78 17.63
N LEU A 680 -10.18 -2.24 17.78
CA LEU A 680 -9.31 -1.88 16.66
C LEU A 680 -8.22 -2.93 16.45
N ILE A 681 -7.56 -3.37 17.54
CA ILE A 681 -6.52 -4.40 17.49
C ILE A 681 -6.77 -5.42 18.61
N PRO A 682 -7.11 -6.68 18.27
CA PRO A 682 -7.16 -7.23 16.92
C PRO A 682 -8.38 -6.82 16.09
N GLY A 683 -9.41 -6.21 16.69
CA GLY A 683 -10.68 -5.98 16.00
C GLY A 683 -11.37 -7.29 15.58
N SER A 684 -12.60 -7.17 15.07
CA SER A 684 -13.34 -8.31 14.53
C SER A 684 -14.00 -7.92 13.21
N LEU A 685 -14.24 -8.91 12.35
CA LEU A 685 -15.11 -8.69 11.20
C LEU A 685 -16.53 -8.45 11.72
N ARG A 686 -17.19 -7.41 11.23
CA ARG A 686 -18.57 -7.07 11.62
C ARG A 686 -19.44 -7.06 10.39
N VAL A 687 -20.59 -7.72 10.49
CA VAL A 687 -21.64 -7.63 9.49
C VAL A 687 -22.47 -6.38 9.78
N PRO A 688 -22.61 -5.44 8.82
CA PRO A 688 -23.48 -4.28 9.00
C PRO A 688 -24.92 -4.71 9.34
N PRO A 689 -25.63 -4.04 10.27
CA PRO A 689 -27.01 -4.38 10.61
C PRO A 689 -27.96 -4.42 9.40
N GLN A 690 -27.65 -3.64 8.37
CA GLN A 690 -28.42 -3.59 7.13
C GLN A 690 -28.26 -4.85 6.27
N ALA A 691 -27.15 -5.60 6.42
CA ALA A 691 -26.83 -6.81 5.67
C ALA A 691 -27.09 -8.11 6.46
N GLN A 692 -27.43 -8.02 7.75
CA GLN A 692 -27.67 -9.18 8.63
C GLN A 692 -28.82 -10.08 8.18
N PHE A 693 -29.72 -9.61 7.30
CA PHE A 693 -30.74 -10.47 6.70
C PHE A 693 -30.15 -11.59 5.85
N LEU A 694 -28.90 -11.50 5.41
CA LEU A 694 -28.19 -12.59 4.73
C LEU A 694 -27.62 -13.61 5.72
N GLY A 695 -27.42 -13.22 6.97
CA GLY A 695 -26.81 -14.02 8.02
C GLY A 695 -25.71 -13.28 8.78
N ASP A 696 -25.00 -14.01 9.62
CA ASP A 696 -23.94 -13.47 10.48
C ASP A 696 -22.54 -13.53 9.83
N PHE A 697 -22.51 -13.45 8.49
CA PHE A 697 -21.29 -13.45 7.67
C PHE A 697 -21.34 -12.42 6.55
N SER A 698 -20.17 -12.09 6.00
CA SER A 698 -20.03 -11.28 4.78
C SER A 698 -19.78 -12.16 3.57
N LEU A 699 -20.65 -12.07 2.54
CA LEU A 699 -20.47 -12.77 1.27
C LEU A 699 -19.07 -12.53 0.63
N PRO A 700 -18.55 -11.28 0.55
CA PRO A 700 -17.20 -11.02 0.06
C PRO A 700 -16.11 -11.84 0.76
N GLU A 701 -16.12 -11.89 2.09
CA GLU A 701 -15.07 -12.55 2.87
C GLU A 701 -15.21 -14.07 2.84
N VAL A 702 -16.44 -14.58 2.80
CA VAL A 702 -16.72 -16.01 2.56
C VAL A 702 -16.16 -16.45 1.21
N ALA A 703 -16.49 -15.72 0.14
CA ALA A 703 -16.01 -16.05 -1.20
C ALA A 703 -14.47 -16.00 -1.29
N ARG A 704 -13.85 -14.98 -0.68
CA ARG A 704 -12.39 -14.89 -0.59
C ARG A 704 -11.80 -16.11 0.13
N ALA A 705 -12.36 -16.51 1.27
CA ALA A 705 -11.88 -17.66 2.02
C ALA A 705 -12.03 -18.98 1.25
N GLN A 706 -13.13 -19.15 0.51
CA GLN A 706 -13.35 -20.32 -0.36
C GLN A 706 -12.37 -20.35 -1.54
N ILE A 707 -12.13 -19.22 -2.19
CA ILE A 707 -11.11 -19.10 -3.26
C ILE A 707 -9.73 -19.43 -2.70
N ARG A 708 -9.34 -18.87 -1.56
CA ARG A 708 -8.04 -19.16 -0.93
C ARG A 708 -7.91 -20.63 -0.56
N ALA A 709 -8.96 -21.27 -0.04
CA ALA A 709 -8.93 -22.72 0.24
C ALA A 709 -8.60 -23.51 -1.03
N ARG A 710 -9.21 -23.18 -2.16
CA ARG A 710 -8.90 -23.81 -3.46
C ARG A 710 -7.45 -23.58 -3.91
N VAL A 711 -6.92 -22.37 -3.75
CA VAL A 711 -5.53 -22.06 -4.16
C VAL A 711 -4.52 -22.80 -3.28
N HIS A 712 -4.84 -23.03 -2.01
CA HIS A 712 -4.04 -23.84 -1.09
C HIS A 712 -4.30 -25.35 -1.19
N GLU A 713 -5.03 -25.79 -2.22
CA GLU A 713 -5.38 -27.20 -2.47
C GLU A 713 -6.11 -27.87 -1.29
N GLU A 714 -6.88 -27.08 -0.53
CA GLU A 714 -7.67 -27.57 0.61
C GLU A 714 -9.06 -28.01 0.15
N TYR A 715 -9.34 -29.31 0.30
CA TYR A 715 -10.63 -29.90 -0.05
C TYR A 715 -11.17 -30.80 1.07
N PRO A 716 -12.51 -30.92 1.20
CA PRO A 716 -13.54 -30.17 0.47
C PRO A 716 -13.59 -28.68 0.85
N LEU A 717 -14.15 -27.83 -0.04
CA LEU A 717 -14.16 -26.38 0.19
C LEU A 717 -15.09 -26.00 1.35
N PRO A 718 -14.71 -25.03 2.19
CA PRO A 718 -15.47 -24.69 3.39
C PRO A 718 -16.85 -24.11 3.04
N GLY A 719 -17.86 -24.52 3.82
CA GLY A 719 -19.18 -23.89 3.85
C GLY A 719 -19.12 -22.45 4.38
N LEU A 720 -20.27 -21.78 4.49
CA LEU A 720 -20.36 -20.36 4.82
C LEU A 720 -19.75 -20.06 6.20
N THR A 721 -20.09 -20.88 7.19
CA THR A 721 -19.67 -20.69 8.59
C THR A 721 -18.16 -20.88 8.74
N ALA A 722 -17.64 -22.00 8.24
CA ALA A 722 -16.20 -22.31 8.31
C ALA A 722 -15.35 -21.30 7.52
N ALA A 723 -15.85 -20.84 6.36
CA ALA A 723 -15.19 -19.80 5.57
C ALA A 723 -15.14 -18.47 6.31
N TRP A 724 -16.23 -18.07 6.97
CA TRP A 724 -16.30 -16.86 7.79
C TRP A 724 -15.35 -16.90 8.99
N GLU A 725 -15.33 -17.99 9.75
CA GLU A 725 -14.40 -18.18 10.88
C GLU A 725 -12.94 -18.11 10.44
N ARG A 726 -12.62 -18.65 9.26
CA ARG A 726 -11.28 -18.54 8.67
C ARG A 726 -10.94 -17.10 8.32
N ALA A 727 -11.87 -16.37 7.70
CA ALA A 727 -11.67 -14.96 7.37
C ALA A 727 -11.45 -14.12 8.63
N GLU A 728 -12.24 -14.35 9.69
CA GLU A 728 -12.08 -13.66 10.98
C GLU A 728 -10.72 -13.95 11.61
N TYR A 729 -10.28 -15.21 11.61
CA TYR A 729 -8.95 -15.57 12.11
C TYR A 729 -7.82 -14.88 11.33
N LEU A 730 -7.89 -14.87 9.99
CA LEU A 730 -6.89 -14.21 9.15
C LEU A 730 -6.87 -12.70 9.38
N LYS A 731 -8.04 -12.08 9.58
CA LYS A 731 -8.18 -10.67 9.93
C LYS A 731 -7.47 -10.36 11.25
N ILE A 732 -7.77 -11.13 12.30
CA ILE A 732 -7.15 -11.00 13.62
C ILE A 732 -5.63 -11.13 13.52
N ALA A 733 -5.14 -12.13 12.78
CA ALA A 733 -3.71 -12.36 12.58
C ALA A 733 -3.03 -11.20 11.82
N GLU A 734 -3.70 -10.59 10.85
CA GLU A 734 -3.21 -9.39 10.17
C GLU A 734 -3.11 -8.18 11.10
N GLU A 735 -4.12 -7.94 11.94
CA GLU A 735 -4.13 -6.77 12.85
C GLU A 735 -3.03 -6.86 13.93
N PHE A 736 -2.70 -8.08 14.39
CA PHE A 736 -1.53 -8.27 15.23
C PHE A 736 -0.22 -8.02 14.48
N ARG A 737 -0.10 -8.48 13.23
CA ARG A 737 1.09 -8.18 12.40
C ARG A 737 1.22 -6.68 12.11
N LEU A 738 0.11 -5.97 11.96
CA LEU A 738 0.08 -4.52 11.83
C LEU A 738 0.62 -3.82 13.08
N LEU A 739 0.19 -4.25 14.27
CA LEU A 739 0.74 -3.73 15.54
C LEU A 739 2.24 -4.04 15.67
N TYR A 740 2.67 -5.25 15.30
CA TYR A 740 4.09 -5.63 15.28
C TYR A 740 4.92 -4.73 14.33
N VAL A 741 4.41 -4.44 13.13
CA VAL A 741 5.02 -3.48 12.21
C VAL A 741 5.14 -2.11 12.87
N ALA A 742 4.08 -1.62 13.51
CA ALA A 742 4.05 -0.31 14.16
C ALA A 742 5.06 -0.21 15.32
N MET A 743 5.12 -1.22 16.19
CA MET A 743 6.09 -1.28 17.30
C MET A 743 7.53 -1.23 16.81
N THR A 744 7.84 -1.93 15.72
CA THR A 744 9.20 -2.03 15.15
C THR A 744 9.62 -0.83 14.31
N ARG A 745 8.80 0.24 14.26
CA ARG A 745 9.20 1.53 13.65
C ARG A 745 10.02 2.40 14.59
N ALA A 746 9.96 2.12 15.90
CA ALA A 746 10.63 2.88 16.94
C ALA A 746 12.11 2.50 17.06
N LYS A 747 13.02 3.48 17.11
CA LYS A 747 14.45 3.23 17.38
C LYS A 747 14.78 3.34 18.87
N ARG A 748 14.37 4.42 19.54
CA ARG A 748 14.81 4.79 20.90
C ARG A 748 13.68 4.81 21.93
N LEU A 749 12.48 5.21 21.53
CA LEU A 749 11.29 5.21 22.39
C LEU A 749 10.06 4.71 21.63
N LEU A 750 9.36 3.75 22.24
CA LEU A 750 8.03 3.29 21.86
C LEU A 750 7.05 3.69 22.96
N TRP A 751 6.17 4.65 22.65
CA TRP A 751 5.10 5.09 23.53
C TRP A 751 3.77 4.50 23.04
N MET A 752 3.00 3.86 23.91
CA MET A 752 1.76 3.16 23.57
C MET A 752 0.66 3.52 24.55
N SER A 753 -0.58 3.67 24.07
CA SER A 753 -1.70 3.93 24.98
C SER A 753 -3.04 3.41 24.51
N ALA A 754 -3.90 3.17 25.51
CA ALA A 754 -5.32 2.93 25.35
C ALA A 754 -6.04 3.74 26.43
N ALA A 755 -6.95 4.61 26.01
CA ALA A 755 -7.73 5.42 26.95
C ALA A 755 -8.86 4.58 27.55
N GLN A 756 -9.33 4.92 28.75
CA GLN A 756 -10.51 4.28 29.34
C GLN A 756 -11.77 4.62 28.53
N LYS A 757 -11.86 5.87 28.07
CA LYS A 757 -12.97 6.38 27.26
C LYS A 757 -12.52 6.75 25.85
N ALA A 758 -13.18 6.21 24.84
CA ALA A 758 -12.91 6.53 23.45
C ALA A 758 -14.18 6.55 22.59
N PRO A 759 -14.13 7.18 21.40
CA PRO A 759 -15.31 7.33 20.56
C PRO A 759 -15.86 5.99 20.07
N PHE A 760 -17.19 5.86 19.96
CA PHE A 760 -17.80 4.73 19.24
C PHE A 760 -17.39 4.72 17.75
N THR A 761 -17.34 5.90 17.14
CA THR A 761 -16.86 6.10 15.77
C THR A 761 -15.99 7.34 15.69
N TRP A 762 -14.89 7.27 14.93
CA TRP A 762 -14.01 8.41 14.67
C TRP A 762 -14.61 9.49 13.75
N SER A 763 -15.86 9.32 13.30
CA SER A 763 -16.65 10.37 12.66
C SER A 763 -17.30 11.34 13.65
N LYS A 764 -17.47 10.92 14.92
CA LYS A 764 -18.02 11.74 16.01
C LYS A 764 -17.14 11.55 17.24
N PRO A 765 -15.94 12.17 17.27
CA PRO A 765 -14.93 11.92 18.29
C PRO A 765 -15.37 12.37 19.70
N ASP A 766 -16.37 13.24 19.82
CA ASP A 766 -16.84 13.74 21.12
C ASP A 766 -17.75 12.75 21.87
N ASN A 767 -18.29 11.74 21.19
CA ASN A 767 -19.18 10.75 21.83
C ASN A 767 -18.38 9.60 22.43
N LEU A 768 -17.88 9.82 23.64
CA LEU A 768 -17.00 8.90 24.36
C LEU A 768 -17.78 7.80 25.09
N GLU A 769 -17.27 6.57 25.00
CA GLU A 769 -17.77 5.38 25.70
C GLU A 769 -16.60 4.65 26.36
N ASP A 770 -16.88 3.87 27.40
CA ASP A 770 -15.86 3.00 27.98
C ASP A 770 -15.40 1.95 26.95
N LYS A 771 -14.08 1.81 26.79
CA LYS A 771 -13.46 0.84 25.89
C LYS A 771 -12.44 -0.03 26.61
N THR A 772 -12.41 -1.30 26.24
CA THR A 772 -11.39 -2.24 26.71
C THR A 772 -10.06 -1.97 25.99
N PRO A 773 -8.93 -1.86 26.71
CA PRO A 773 -7.60 -1.80 26.12
C PRO A 773 -7.30 -3.04 25.28
N CYS A 774 -6.43 -2.88 24.28
CA CYS A 774 -5.89 -3.98 23.50
C CYS A 774 -5.28 -5.04 24.44
N PRO A 775 -5.56 -6.33 24.24
CA PRO A 775 -5.08 -7.38 25.13
C PRO A 775 -3.55 -7.49 25.14
N VAL A 776 -2.89 -7.18 24.02
CA VAL A 776 -1.42 -7.08 23.91
C VAL A 776 -0.87 -5.97 24.81
N LEU A 777 -1.52 -4.81 24.85
CA LEU A 777 -1.09 -3.70 25.70
C LEU A 777 -1.10 -4.11 27.18
N THR A 778 -2.17 -4.80 27.60
CA THR A 778 -2.30 -5.34 28.96
C THR A 778 -1.22 -6.37 29.28
N ALA A 779 -0.90 -7.25 28.33
CA ALA A 779 0.16 -8.25 28.50
C ALA A 779 1.55 -7.60 28.61
N LEU A 780 1.83 -6.59 27.78
CA LEU A 780 3.08 -5.83 27.82
C LEU A 780 3.24 -5.08 29.16
N SER A 781 2.21 -4.40 29.66
CA SER A 781 2.27 -3.71 30.95
C SER A 781 2.58 -4.65 32.13
N LYS A 782 2.11 -5.91 32.06
CA LYS A 782 2.43 -6.92 33.08
C LYS A 782 3.87 -7.43 32.97
N LYS A 783 4.39 -7.57 31.75
CA LYS A 783 5.76 -8.08 31.50
C LYS A 783 6.83 -7.03 31.73
N PHE A 784 6.54 -5.78 31.38
CA PHE A 784 7.43 -4.62 31.47
C PHE A 784 6.78 -3.55 32.37
N PRO A 785 6.67 -3.80 33.68
CA PRO A 785 6.05 -2.85 34.59
C PRO A 785 6.89 -1.57 34.67
N HIS A 786 6.26 -0.43 34.41
CA HIS A 786 6.90 0.87 34.68
C HIS A 786 7.14 0.99 36.19
N LYS A 787 8.35 1.43 36.56
CA LYS A 787 8.47 2.17 37.82
C LYS A 787 7.72 3.47 37.57
N ASN A 788 6.60 3.69 38.25
CA ASN A 788 5.87 4.96 38.23
C ASN A 788 6.91 6.09 38.39
N VAL A 789 7.14 6.87 37.33
CA VAL A 789 7.83 8.14 37.48
C VAL A 789 6.73 9.11 37.94
N PRO A 790 6.88 9.73 39.12
CA PRO A 790 5.88 10.61 39.70
C PRO A 790 5.59 11.85 38.84
#